data_AF-A0A9D5CNR0-F1
#
_entry.id   AF-A0A9D5CNR0-F1
#
_cell.length_a   1.000
_cell.length_b   1.000
_cell.length_c   1.000
_cell.angle_alpha   90.00
_cell.angle_beta   90.00
_cell.angle_gamma   90.00
#
_symmetry.space_group_name_H-M   'P 1'
#
loop_
_entity.id
_entity.type
_entity.pdbx_description
1 polymer ?
#
loop_
_entity_poly.entity_id
_entity_poly.type
_entity_poly.pdbx_seq_one_letter_code
_entity_poly.pdbx_strand_id
1 'polypeptide(L)'
;MDAKSPARQVLFISAGSSHSVALLSGNIVCSWGRGEDGQLGHGNVEDQLIPTLLSALNNAGIVSLVCGADHTTAYSESELQVYSWGWGDFGRLGHGNSSDVFTPQPIKALQGIMIKQIACGDSHCLAVTMDGQVQSWGRNQNGQLGLGTTEDSLVPQKIQAFQGIPVKMIAAGAEHTAAVTQDGELYGWGWGRYGNLGLGDRNDRLIPEKVSSINGIKMVLVACGWRHTITVSSSGSLYTCGWSKYGQLGHGDFEDHLVPHQVEALKNNSMSQISGGWRHTMALTSDGKLYGWGWNKFGQVGVGDDSDHCSPVQVKFPDEQKVINISCGWRHTLAVTERKNIFSWGRGTSGQLGHGDTLDRNTPKMIEVLSADGSACKQIDSSKIEEVSGKVSVSPSERYAIVPDEKVTNQPASPVKGNGNDANVPGNDAKQHKMVEKSGAKHYQQSGYPSMDVSLELGHQHNGSSKFTDDDGRSKRTGNVWTSSAHIITAVIGSGVLSLAWAIGQLGWIAGPVVMFLFSFVTYYTSSLLADCYRSGDPITGKRNYSYMDAVHAYLGGFKVKVCGWIQYLNLFGVAIGYTIAASISMMAIERSNCFHKNGDDSPCPASSNMYMIIFGVTEIIFSQIPDFDQIWWLSIVAAVMSFTYSSIGLALGIVQVIANGGVKGSLTGISIGSVTQMQKIWRSLQAFGDIAFAYSYSMILIEIQDTIKSPPPSESKVMKKATLISVGVTTLFYLLCGCTGYAAFGDLAPGNLLTGFGFFNPYWLLDIANAAIVIHLVGAYQVYCQPLFAFIEKWAIQKWPDSEFISREITLGPFKLNLFRLIWRSIFVVITTVISMLLPFFNDVVGLLGALGFWPLTVYFPIEMYIVQKKVEKWSTKWVCLQILSLACLGITIAAAAGSIAGVITDLQVYKPF
;
A
#
# COMPACT_ATOMS: atom_id res chain seq x y z
N MET A 1 -46.59 -2.46 35.97
CA MET A 1 -45.74 -3.67 35.97
C MET A 1 -44.91 -3.58 34.71
N ASP A 2 -43.71 -3.00 34.80
CA ASP A 2 -42.79 -2.92 33.66
C ASP A 2 -42.18 -4.30 33.42
N ALA A 3 -42.55 -4.93 32.32
CA ALA A 3 -41.98 -6.20 31.90
C ALA A 3 -40.48 -5.99 31.63
N LYS A 4 -39.62 -6.47 32.52
CA LYS A 4 -38.16 -6.55 32.28
C LYS A 4 -37.93 -7.31 30.99
N SER A 5 -37.36 -6.65 29.98
CA SER A 5 -36.90 -7.30 28.75
C SER A 5 -36.03 -8.51 29.10
N PRO A 6 -36.27 -9.69 28.51
CA PRO A 6 -35.53 -10.90 28.86
C PRO A 6 -34.04 -10.73 28.57
N ALA A 7 -33.20 -11.31 29.43
CA ALA A 7 -31.75 -11.35 29.23
C ALA A 7 -31.42 -12.04 27.90
N ARG A 8 -30.53 -11.43 27.11
CA ARG A 8 -30.13 -11.96 25.81
C ARG A 8 -28.94 -12.90 25.97
N GLN A 9 -28.93 -14.00 25.23
CA GLN A 9 -27.89 -15.01 25.25
C GLN A 9 -27.14 -15.03 23.93
N VAL A 10 -25.85 -15.33 23.97
CA VAL A 10 -24.98 -15.42 22.80
C VAL A 10 -25.18 -16.77 22.13
N LEU A 11 -25.50 -16.74 20.84
CA LEU A 11 -25.74 -17.91 20.01
C LEU A 11 -24.50 -18.27 19.19
N PHE A 12 -23.87 -17.27 18.56
CA PHE A 12 -22.68 -17.45 17.73
C PHE A 12 -21.66 -16.35 17.97
N ILE A 13 -20.39 -16.69 17.76
CA ILE A 13 -19.25 -15.79 17.77
C ILE A 13 -18.40 -16.07 16.53
N SER A 14 -17.83 -15.02 15.95
CA SER A 14 -16.87 -15.15 14.86
C SER A 14 -15.81 -14.05 14.97
N ALA A 15 -14.56 -14.40 14.72
CA ALA A 15 -13.41 -13.52 14.81
C ALA A 15 -12.72 -13.42 13.44
N GLY A 16 -12.47 -12.20 12.98
CA GLY A 16 -11.69 -11.92 11.77
C GLY A 16 -10.23 -11.60 12.07
N SER A 17 -9.57 -10.85 11.19
CA SER A 17 -8.17 -10.44 11.39
C SER A 17 -8.01 -9.60 12.67
N SER A 18 -8.92 -8.63 12.83
CA SER A 18 -8.84 -7.57 13.83
C SER A 18 -10.23 -7.10 14.29
N HIS A 19 -11.29 -7.86 13.99
CA HIS A 19 -12.65 -7.59 14.44
C HIS A 19 -13.33 -8.86 14.96
N SER A 20 -14.44 -8.65 15.64
CA SER A 20 -15.21 -9.68 16.32
C SER A 20 -16.70 -9.39 16.12
N VAL A 21 -17.48 -10.44 15.93
CA VAL A 21 -18.93 -10.34 15.71
C VAL A 21 -19.63 -11.42 16.51
N ALA A 22 -20.81 -11.12 17.04
CA ALA A 22 -21.65 -12.09 17.74
C ALA A 22 -23.13 -11.98 17.33
N LEU A 23 -23.81 -13.13 17.31
CA LEU A 23 -25.26 -13.23 17.18
C LEU A 23 -25.85 -13.53 18.56
N LEU A 24 -26.83 -12.74 18.97
CA LEU A 24 -27.55 -12.87 20.23
C LEU A 24 -28.99 -13.34 19.99
N SER A 25 -29.59 -13.96 21.02
CA SER A 25 -31.00 -14.32 21.05
C SER A 25 -31.88 -13.09 20.87
N GLY A 26 -32.97 -13.23 20.09
CA GLY A 26 -33.79 -12.09 19.68
C GLY A 26 -33.36 -11.47 18.35
N ASN A 27 -32.51 -12.17 17.58
CA ASN A 27 -32.01 -11.76 16.26
C ASN A 27 -31.21 -10.47 16.28
N ILE A 28 -30.22 -10.42 17.18
CA ILE A 28 -29.44 -9.21 17.40
C ILE A 28 -27.98 -9.48 17.08
N VAL A 29 -27.46 -8.70 16.14
CA VAL A 29 -26.07 -8.77 15.73
C VAL A 29 -25.30 -7.64 16.41
N CYS A 30 -24.15 -7.96 16.99
CA CYS A 30 -23.20 -6.96 17.46
C CYS A 30 -21.81 -7.21 16.89
N SER A 31 -21.06 -6.13 16.72
CA SER A 31 -19.72 -6.14 16.13
C SER A 31 -18.82 -5.17 16.88
N TRP A 32 -17.55 -5.52 17.00
CA TRP A 32 -16.51 -4.70 17.63
C TRP A 32 -15.12 -5.01 17.09
N GLY A 33 -14.15 -4.15 17.39
CA GLY A 33 -12.80 -4.21 16.85
C GLY A 33 -12.56 -3.17 15.75
N ARG A 34 -11.69 -3.51 14.80
CA ARG A 34 -11.32 -2.63 13.68
C ARG A 34 -12.50 -2.34 12.76
N GLY A 35 -12.75 -1.07 12.45
CA GLY A 35 -13.84 -0.62 11.57
C GLY A 35 -13.41 0.00 10.23
N GLU A 36 -12.11 0.20 10.03
CA GLU A 36 -11.55 0.99 8.92
C GLU A 36 -11.98 0.53 7.52
N ASP A 37 -12.10 -0.77 7.30
CA ASP A 37 -12.48 -1.38 6.01
C ASP A 37 -14.00 -1.65 5.94
N GLY A 38 -14.78 -1.17 6.92
CA GLY A 38 -16.22 -1.36 7.01
C GLY A 38 -16.66 -2.70 7.56
N GLN A 39 -15.74 -3.55 8.02
CA GLN A 39 -16.01 -4.93 8.48
C GLN A 39 -16.95 -5.03 9.70
N LEU A 40 -17.21 -3.91 10.39
CA LEU A 40 -18.21 -3.81 11.47
C LEU A 40 -19.63 -3.50 10.98
N GLY A 41 -19.81 -2.99 9.75
CA GLY A 41 -21.15 -2.82 9.17
C GLY A 41 -22.00 -1.69 9.76
N HIS A 42 -21.39 -0.75 10.51
CA HIS A 42 -22.10 0.39 11.15
C HIS A 42 -22.24 1.63 10.26
N GLY A 43 -21.85 1.56 8.98
CA GLY A 43 -21.89 2.69 8.05
C GLY A 43 -20.76 3.71 8.23
N ASN A 44 -19.74 3.38 9.02
CA ASN A 44 -18.60 4.24 9.30
C ASN A 44 -17.30 3.42 9.41
N VAL A 45 -16.17 4.13 9.47
CA VAL A 45 -14.80 3.57 9.53
C VAL A 45 -14.23 3.48 10.96
N GLU A 46 -15.01 3.78 12.01
CA GLU A 46 -14.49 3.87 13.38
C GLU A 46 -14.35 2.50 14.02
N ASP A 47 -13.23 2.30 14.72
CA ASP A 47 -13.05 1.16 15.61
C ASP A 47 -14.06 1.21 16.76
N GLN A 48 -14.58 0.05 17.14
CA GLN A 48 -15.53 -0.09 18.26
C GLN A 48 -14.84 -0.89 19.37
N LEU A 49 -14.53 -0.24 20.49
CA LEU A 49 -13.80 -0.87 21.60
C LEU A 49 -14.66 -1.78 22.48
N ILE A 50 -15.98 -1.67 22.33
CA ILE A 50 -16.99 -2.47 23.02
C ILE A 50 -17.94 -3.09 21.99
N PRO A 51 -18.62 -4.21 22.30
CA PRO A 51 -19.67 -4.76 21.45
C PRO A 51 -20.78 -3.74 21.16
N THR A 52 -20.89 -3.35 19.88
CA THR A 52 -21.84 -2.33 19.42
C THR A 52 -22.94 -2.97 18.58
N LEU A 53 -24.19 -2.54 18.77
CA LEU A 53 -25.34 -3.06 18.04
C LEU A 53 -25.26 -2.74 16.53
N LEU A 54 -25.34 -3.76 15.68
CA LEU A 54 -25.42 -3.62 14.23
C LEU A 54 -26.89 -3.48 13.82
N SER A 55 -27.38 -2.23 13.87
CA SER A 55 -28.80 -1.91 13.67
C SER A 55 -29.35 -2.27 12.28
N ALA A 56 -28.49 -2.31 11.27
CA ALA A 56 -28.88 -2.61 9.89
C ALA A 56 -29.39 -4.05 9.67
N LEU A 57 -29.11 -4.98 10.58
CA LEU A 57 -29.60 -6.37 10.52
C LEU A 57 -30.66 -6.68 11.57
N ASN A 58 -31.19 -5.67 12.26
CA ASN A 58 -32.26 -5.89 13.23
C ASN A 58 -33.47 -6.53 12.54
N ASN A 59 -33.92 -7.66 13.08
CA ASN A 59 -35.06 -8.45 12.58
C ASN A 59 -34.87 -9.09 11.19
N ALA A 60 -33.66 -9.15 10.64
CA ALA A 60 -33.40 -9.79 9.33
C ALA A 60 -33.39 -11.34 9.39
N GLY A 61 -33.81 -11.94 10.51
CA GLY A 61 -33.86 -13.41 10.64
C GLY A 61 -32.49 -14.10 10.59
N ILE A 62 -31.40 -13.39 10.90
CA ILE A 62 -30.03 -13.92 10.84
C ILE A 62 -29.87 -15.14 11.75
N VAL A 63 -29.31 -16.22 11.20
CA VAL A 63 -29.05 -17.48 11.91
C VAL A 63 -27.55 -17.77 12.08
N SER A 64 -26.68 -17.13 11.29
CA SER A 64 -25.23 -17.36 11.32
C SER A 64 -24.45 -16.13 10.86
N LEU A 65 -23.24 -15.99 11.38
CA LEU A 65 -22.28 -14.91 11.11
C LEU A 65 -20.89 -15.51 10.95
N VAL A 66 -20.18 -15.13 9.88
CA VAL A 66 -18.85 -15.66 9.58
C VAL A 66 -17.95 -14.51 9.13
N CYS A 67 -16.88 -14.27 9.88
CA CYS A 67 -15.83 -13.32 9.53
C CYS A 67 -14.84 -13.98 8.56
N GLY A 68 -14.43 -13.23 7.53
CA GLY A 68 -13.14 -13.42 6.88
C GLY A 68 -12.08 -12.56 7.56
N ALA A 69 -10.95 -12.29 6.87
CA ALA A 69 -9.92 -11.42 7.43
C ALA A 69 -10.46 -10.00 7.73
N ASP A 70 -10.89 -9.26 6.71
CA ASP A 70 -11.37 -7.87 6.85
C ASP A 70 -12.75 -7.68 6.22
N HIS A 71 -13.58 -8.72 6.27
CA HIS A 71 -14.98 -8.68 5.85
C HIS A 71 -15.81 -9.64 6.70
N THR A 72 -17.13 -9.50 6.62
CA THR A 72 -18.09 -10.31 7.38
C THR A 72 -19.24 -10.72 6.47
N THR A 73 -19.71 -11.95 6.66
CA THR A 73 -20.92 -12.48 6.02
C THR A 73 -21.95 -12.89 7.06
N ALA A 74 -23.22 -12.83 6.68
CA ALA A 74 -24.35 -13.29 7.49
C ALA A 74 -25.36 -13.98 6.58
N TYR A 75 -26.17 -14.90 7.10
CA TYR A 75 -27.31 -15.40 6.32
C TYR A 75 -28.55 -15.64 7.19
N SER A 76 -29.70 -15.54 6.52
CA SER A 76 -31.04 -15.72 7.06
C SER A 76 -31.70 -16.90 6.34
N GLU A 77 -32.07 -17.92 7.11
CA GLU A 77 -32.81 -19.08 6.57
C GLU A 77 -34.27 -18.73 6.27
N SER A 78 -34.89 -17.85 7.06
CA SER A 78 -36.29 -17.45 6.85
C SER A 78 -36.45 -16.54 5.62
N GLU A 79 -35.46 -15.68 5.36
CA GLU A 79 -35.50 -14.76 4.22
C GLU A 79 -34.79 -15.32 2.97
N LEU A 80 -34.12 -16.47 3.10
CA LEU A 80 -33.29 -17.07 2.04
C LEU A 80 -32.29 -16.07 1.45
N GLN A 81 -31.64 -15.32 2.33
CA GLN A 81 -30.76 -14.20 1.96
C GLN A 81 -29.41 -14.30 2.66
N VAL A 82 -28.35 -14.11 1.86
CA VAL A 82 -26.98 -13.94 2.36
C VAL A 82 -26.61 -12.46 2.27
N TYR A 83 -25.93 -11.95 3.28
CA TYR A 83 -25.41 -10.59 3.37
C TYR A 83 -23.89 -10.61 3.50
N SER A 84 -23.24 -9.56 2.99
CA SER A 84 -21.81 -9.33 3.17
C SER A 84 -21.50 -7.84 3.29
N TRP A 85 -20.43 -7.53 4.01
CA TRP A 85 -19.88 -6.19 4.19
C TRP A 85 -18.41 -6.24 4.61
N GLY A 86 -17.70 -5.13 4.49
CA GLY A 86 -16.26 -4.98 4.72
C GLY A 86 -15.49 -4.69 3.44
N TRP A 87 -14.23 -5.11 3.41
CA TRP A 87 -13.33 -4.89 2.28
C TRP A 87 -13.78 -5.65 1.03
N GLY A 88 -13.86 -4.95 -0.11
CA GLY A 88 -14.43 -5.42 -1.37
C GLY A 88 -13.45 -6.12 -2.32
N ASP A 89 -12.15 -5.90 -2.16
CA ASP A 89 -11.12 -6.31 -3.13
C ASP A 89 -11.19 -7.79 -3.51
N PHE A 90 -10.85 -8.06 -4.78
CA PHE A 90 -10.94 -9.38 -5.42
C PHE A 90 -12.38 -9.94 -5.48
N GLY A 91 -13.39 -9.12 -5.19
CA GLY A 91 -14.79 -9.52 -5.19
C GLY A 91 -15.18 -10.45 -4.04
N ARG A 92 -14.45 -10.40 -2.91
CA ARG A 92 -14.71 -11.26 -1.74
C ARG A 92 -16.11 -11.09 -1.13
N LEU A 93 -16.78 -9.98 -1.42
CA LEU A 93 -18.17 -9.75 -1.00
C LEU A 93 -19.21 -10.36 -1.95
N GLY A 94 -18.83 -10.82 -3.16
CA GLY A 94 -19.74 -11.56 -4.04
C GLY A 94 -20.82 -10.72 -4.74
N HIS A 95 -20.73 -9.38 -4.70
CA HIS A 95 -21.71 -8.46 -5.29
C HIS A 95 -21.50 -8.18 -6.80
N GLY A 96 -20.55 -8.85 -7.44
CA GLY A 96 -20.19 -8.61 -8.86
C GLY A 96 -19.28 -7.41 -9.09
N ASN A 97 -18.63 -6.92 -8.04
CA ASN A 97 -17.66 -5.83 -8.07
C ASN A 97 -16.68 -5.95 -6.89
N SER A 98 -15.68 -5.06 -6.84
CA SER A 98 -14.66 -5.02 -5.79
C SER A 98 -14.83 -3.84 -4.81
N SER A 99 -16.03 -3.26 -4.71
CA SER A 99 -16.26 -2.09 -3.87
C SER A 99 -16.44 -2.46 -2.40
N ASP A 100 -15.85 -1.67 -1.50
CA ASP A 100 -16.03 -1.80 -0.05
C ASP A 100 -17.46 -1.48 0.35
N VAL A 101 -17.94 -2.17 1.38
CA VAL A 101 -19.32 -2.09 1.82
C VAL A 101 -19.36 -1.85 3.33
N PHE A 102 -19.81 -0.68 3.75
CA PHE A 102 -19.82 -0.28 5.17
C PHE A 102 -21.10 -0.63 5.91
N THR A 103 -22.12 -1.14 5.21
CA THR A 103 -23.38 -1.63 5.78
C THR A 103 -23.77 -2.94 5.11
N PRO A 104 -24.29 -3.96 5.82
CA PRO A 104 -24.64 -5.25 5.23
C PRO A 104 -25.47 -5.14 3.95
N GLN A 105 -24.99 -5.73 2.86
CA GLN A 105 -25.70 -5.76 1.58
C GLN A 105 -26.02 -7.20 1.16
N PRO A 106 -27.17 -7.46 0.53
CA PRO A 106 -27.54 -8.78 0.07
C PRO A 106 -26.69 -9.25 -1.13
N ILE A 107 -26.19 -10.48 -1.08
CA ILE A 107 -25.55 -11.17 -2.20
C ILE A 107 -26.66 -11.71 -3.12
N LYS A 108 -27.01 -10.93 -4.15
CA LYS A 108 -28.12 -11.25 -5.08
C LYS A 108 -27.98 -12.64 -5.73
N ALA A 109 -26.76 -13.07 -6.02
CA ALA A 109 -26.49 -14.37 -6.63
C ALA A 109 -26.84 -15.58 -5.74
N LEU A 110 -26.96 -15.39 -4.42
CA LEU A 110 -27.35 -16.44 -3.46
C LEU A 110 -28.79 -16.31 -2.97
N GLN A 111 -29.55 -15.34 -3.48
CA GLN A 111 -30.93 -15.13 -3.06
C GLN A 111 -31.81 -16.33 -3.43
N GLY A 112 -32.63 -16.79 -2.49
CA GLY A 112 -33.52 -17.94 -2.67
C GLY A 112 -32.83 -19.31 -2.51
N ILE A 113 -31.53 -19.33 -2.17
CA ILE A 113 -30.78 -20.58 -1.96
C ILE A 113 -30.75 -20.91 -0.47
N MET A 114 -31.12 -22.13 -0.10
CA MET A 114 -31.00 -22.62 1.28
C MET A 114 -29.53 -22.93 1.60
N ILE A 115 -28.93 -22.05 2.39
CA ILE A 115 -27.53 -22.15 2.83
C ILE A 115 -27.44 -23.02 4.09
N LYS A 116 -26.52 -23.97 4.08
CA LYS A 116 -26.16 -24.82 5.21
C LYS A 116 -24.96 -24.26 5.99
N GLN A 117 -23.96 -23.74 5.28
CA GLN A 117 -22.74 -23.18 5.88
C GLN A 117 -22.09 -22.16 4.93
N ILE A 118 -21.46 -21.13 5.49
CA ILE A 118 -20.51 -20.27 4.79
C ILE A 118 -19.13 -20.40 5.47
N ALA A 119 -18.06 -20.35 4.68
CA ALA A 119 -16.70 -20.20 5.17
C ALA A 119 -16.02 -19.02 4.46
N CYS A 120 -15.29 -18.20 5.21
CA CYS A 120 -14.58 -17.03 4.69
C CYS A 120 -13.09 -17.16 5.02
N GLY A 121 -12.25 -17.00 4.01
CA GLY A 121 -10.80 -16.90 4.13
C GLY A 121 -10.34 -15.45 4.21
N ASP A 122 -9.10 -15.19 3.78
CA ASP A 122 -8.59 -13.81 3.71
C ASP A 122 -9.33 -13.00 2.64
N SER A 123 -9.50 -13.58 1.45
CA SER A 123 -10.00 -12.89 0.27
C SER A 123 -10.94 -13.73 -0.61
N HIS A 124 -11.39 -14.88 -0.11
CA HIS A 124 -12.36 -15.74 -0.80
C HIS A 124 -13.36 -16.34 0.18
N CYS A 125 -14.52 -16.69 -0.33
CA CYS A 125 -15.61 -17.26 0.43
C CYS A 125 -16.19 -18.47 -0.29
N LEU A 126 -16.81 -19.36 0.48
CA LEU A 126 -17.56 -20.49 -0.02
C LEU A 126 -18.89 -20.61 0.72
N ALA A 127 -19.91 -21.08 0.01
CA ALA A 127 -21.21 -21.43 0.56
C ALA A 127 -21.56 -22.87 0.21
N VAL A 128 -21.92 -23.66 1.22
CA VAL A 128 -22.51 -24.99 1.06
C VAL A 128 -24.02 -24.86 1.23
N THR A 129 -24.74 -25.46 0.30
CA THR A 129 -26.21 -25.52 0.27
C THR A 129 -26.73 -26.72 1.07
N MET A 130 -28.04 -26.74 1.38
CA MET A 130 -28.66 -27.85 2.10
C MET A 130 -28.59 -29.21 1.37
N ASP A 131 -28.52 -29.20 0.04
CA ASP A 131 -28.31 -30.40 -0.80
C ASP A 131 -26.82 -30.75 -1.00
N GLY A 132 -25.90 -30.02 -0.36
CA GLY A 132 -24.47 -30.33 -0.35
C GLY A 132 -23.71 -29.83 -1.57
N GLN A 133 -24.29 -28.95 -2.40
CA GLN A 133 -23.56 -28.26 -3.48
C GLN A 133 -22.74 -27.10 -2.90
N VAL A 134 -21.59 -26.82 -3.53
CA VAL A 134 -20.68 -25.75 -3.11
C VAL A 134 -20.61 -24.65 -4.16
N GLN A 135 -20.70 -23.41 -3.71
CA GLN A 135 -20.40 -22.22 -4.50
C GLN A 135 -19.23 -21.46 -3.88
N SER A 136 -18.39 -20.82 -4.70
CA SER A 136 -17.22 -20.06 -4.26
C SER A 136 -17.08 -18.73 -5.01
N TRP A 137 -16.51 -17.72 -4.34
CA TRP A 137 -16.21 -16.40 -4.93
C TRP A 137 -15.04 -15.71 -4.22
N GLY A 138 -14.53 -14.65 -4.82
CA GLY A 138 -13.38 -13.88 -4.36
C GLY A 138 -12.10 -14.15 -5.15
N ARG A 139 -10.96 -14.00 -4.49
CA ARG A 139 -9.61 -14.22 -5.03
C ARG A 139 -9.38 -15.68 -5.42
N ASN A 140 -8.72 -15.92 -6.56
CA ASN A 140 -8.47 -17.25 -7.11
C ASN A 140 -7.07 -17.45 -7.70
N GLN A 141 -6.10 -16.57 -7.43
CA GLN A 141 -4.78 -16.64 -8.07
C GLN A 141 -4.02 -17.98 -7.89
N ASN A 142 -4.38 -18.77 -6.88
CA ASN A 142 -3.81 -20.09 -6.62
C ASN A 142 -4.84 -21.23 -6.76
N GLY A 143 -6.00 -20.95 -7.34
CA GLY A 143 -7.06 -21.94 -7.55
C GLY A 143 -7.95 -22.19 -6.32
N GLN A 144 -7.90 -21.35 -5.29
CA GLN A 144 -8.64 -21.55 -4.03
C GLN A 144 -10.17 -21.55 -4.18
N LEU A 145 -10.71 -21.08 -5.30
CA LEU A 145 -12.13 -21.21 -5.61
C LEU A 145 -12.51 -22.61 -6.09
N GLY A 146 -11.56 -23.42 -6.54
CA GLY A 146 -11.81 -24.80 -6.98
C GLY A 146 -12.49 -24.89 -8.36
N LEU A 147 -12.44 -23.83 -9.16
CA LEU A 147 -13.13 -23.71 -10.44
C LEU A 147 -12.33 -24.25 -11.64
N GLY A 148 -11.12 -24.76 -11.42
CA GLY A 148 -10.21 -25.22 -12.48
C GLY A 148 -9.48 -24.10 -13.20
N THR A 149 -9.57 -22.87 -12.70
CA THR A 149 -8.91 -21.67 -13.24
C THR A 149 -8.20 -20.91 -12.13
N THR A 150 -7.41 -19.90 -12.48
CA THR A 150 -6.78 -18.94 -11.55
C THR A 150 -7.43 -17.55 -11.60
N GLU A 151 -8.59 -17.43 -12.24
CA GLU A 151 -9.30 -16.17 -12.42
C GLU A 151 -10.19 -15.87 -11.20
N ASP A 152 -10.08 -14.66 -10.66
CA ASP A 152 -10.92 -14.19 -9.56
C ASP A 152 -12.41 -14.22 -9.97
N SER A 153 -13.30 -14.51 -9.03
CA SER A 153 -14.74 -14.52 -9.29
C SER A 153 -15.46 -13.51 -8.42
N LEU A 154 -15.97 -12.44 -9.04
CA LEU A 154 -16.65 -11.36 -8.30
C LEU A 154 -18.07 -11.74 -7.84
N VAL A 155 -18.58 -12.90 -8.28
CA VAL A 155 -19.87 -13.47 -7.87
C VAL A 155 -19.70 -14.95 -7.50
N PRO A 156 -20.57 -15.51 -6.65
CA PRO A 156 -20.66 -16.94 -6.38
C PRO A 156 -20.76 -17.79 -7.66
N GLN A 157 -19.88 -18.78 -7.79
CA GLN A 157 -19.88 -19.77 -8.87
C GLN A 157 -19.87 -21.18 -8.30
N LYS A 158 -20.62 -22.09 -8.93
CA LYS A 158 -20.71 -23.50 -8.51
C LYS A 158 -19.43 -24.26 -8.82
N ILE A 159 -18.92 -25.00 -7.83
CA ILE A 159 -17.77 -25.90 -7.99
C ILE A 159 -18.23 -27.21 -8.64
N GLN A 160 -18.01 -27.34 -9.95
CA GLN A 160 -18.46 -28.52 -10.71
C GLN A 160 -17.77 -29.82 -10.29
N ALA A 161 -16.56 -29.74 -9.72
CA ALA A 161 -15.84 -30.91 -9.22
C ALA A 161 -16.58 -31.67 -8.10
N PHE A 162 -17.53 -31.03 -7.40
CA PHE A 162 -18.38 -31.68 -6.40
C PHE A 162 -19.75 -32.14 -6.95
N GLN A 163 -19.95 -32.16 -8.26
CA GLN A 163 -21.19 -32.67 -8.83
C GLN A 163 -21.40 -34.15 -8.45
N GLY A 164 -22.49 -34.43 -7.73
CA GLY A 164 -22.80 -35.77 -7.22
C GLY A 164 -22.07 -36.16 -5.93
N ILE A 165 -21.26 -35.27 -5.34
CA ILE A 165 -20.52 -35.49 -4.10
C ILE A 165 -21.09 -34.54 -3.03
N PRO A 166 -21.97 -35.01 -2.12
CA PRO A 166 -22.61 -34.14 -1.14
C PRO A 166 -21.60 -33.66 -0.09
N VAL A 167 -21.29 -32.35 -0.13
CA VAL A 167 -20.37 -31.73 0.83
C VAL A 167 -21.07 -31.49 2.16
N LYS A 168 -20.45 -31.95 3.26
CA LYS A 168 -20.96 -31.76 4.61
C LYS A 168 -20.62 -30.38 5.13
N MET A 169 -19.35 -29.98 5.00
CA MET A 169 -18.82 -28.72 5.51
C MET A 169 -17.53 -28.27 4.79
N ILE A 170 -17.23 -26.98 4.91
CA ILE A 170 -16.12 -26.28 4.25
C ILE A 170 -15.32 -25.44 5.26
N ALA A 171 -14.05 -25.20 4.92
CA ALA A 171 -13.16 -24.28 5.62
C ALA A 171 -12.25 -23.55 4.62
N ALA A 172 -11.91 -22.30 4.92
CA ALA A 172 -11.09 -21.45 4.07
C ALA A 172 -9.96 -20.82 4.89
N GLY A 173 -8.73 -20.92 4.39
CA GLY A 173 -7.56 -20.22 4.95
C GLY A 173 -7.23 -18.96 4.16
N ALA A 174 -5.96 -18.59 4.08
CA ALA A 174 -5.52 -17.41 3.32
C ALA A 174 -5.88 -17.49 1.83
N GLU A 175 -5.39 -18.55 1.20
CA GLU A 175 -5.49 -18.81 -0.25
C GLU A 175 -5.62 -20.32 -0.50
N HIS A 176 -6.17 -21.05 0.47
CA HIS A 176 -6.46 -22.48 0.34
C HIS A 176 -7.81 -22.80 0.96
N THR A 177 -8.35 -23.95 0.58
CA THR A 177 -9.68 -24.38 0.96
C THR A 177 -9.67 -25.88 1.24
N ALA A 178 -10.46 -26.30 2.22
CA ALA A 178 -10.69 -27.69 2.53
C ALA A 178 -12.18 -27.98 2.69
N ALA A 179 -12.57 -29.23 2.43
CA ALA A 179 -13.95 -29.67 2.59
C ALA A 179 -14.02 -31.10 3.10
N VAL A 180 -15.09 -31.41 3.81
CA VAL A 180 -15.43 -32.77 4.23
C VAL A 180 -16.78 -33.14 3.63
N THR A 181 -16.88 -34.32 3.03
CA THR A 181 -18.12 -34.85 2.44
C THR A 181 -19.01 -35.53 3.48
N GLN A 182 -20.27 -35.82 3.14
CA GLN A 182 -21.16 -36.57 4.05
C GLN A 182 -20.66 -37.99 4.35
N ASP A 183 -19.90 -38.59 3.44
CA ASP A 183 -19.30 -39.92 3.62
C ASP A 183 -17.99 -39.89 4.44
N GLY A 184 -17.53 -38.69 4.79
CA GLY A 184 -16.35 -38.45 5.61
C GLY A 184 -15.04 -38.37 4.83
N GLU A 185 -15.10 -38.11 3.52
CA GLU A 185 -13.90 -37.87 2.71
C GLU A 185 -13.40 -36.44 2.89
N LEU A 186 -12.09 -36.27 2.97
CA LEU A 186 -11.43 -34.96 3.08
C LEU A 186 -10.88 -34.53 1.71
N TYR A 187 -11.13 -33.27 1.34
CA TYR A 187 -10.63 -32.63 0.12
C TYR A 187 -9.83 -31.37 0.46
N GLY A 188 -8.80 -31.08 -0.33
CA GLY A 188 -8.00 -29.85 -0.23
C GLY A 188 -7.68 -29.27 -1.60
N TRP A 189 -7.74 -27.94 -1.73
CA TRP A 189 -7.34 -27.22 -2.95
C TRP A 189 -6.92 -25.76 -2.70
N GLY A 190 -6.43 -25.10 -3.74
CA GLY A 190 -5.81 -23.78 -3.68
C GLY A 190 -4.29 -23.85 -3.51
N TRP A 191 -3.73 -22.87 -2.82
CA TRP A 191 -2.30 -22.76 -2.55
C TRP A 191 -1.81 -23.90 -1.64
N GLY A 192 -0.78 -24.63 -2.07
CA GLY A 192 -0.32 -25.85 -1.40
C GLY A 192 1.13 -25.86 -0.90
N ARG A 193 1.86 -24.74 -0.97
CA ARG A 193 3.33 -24.75 -0.82
C ARG A 193 3.84 -25.18 0.56
N TYR A 194 3.02 -25.13 1.61
CA TYR A 194 3.38 -25.63 2.94
C TYR A 194 2.77 -27.00 3.26
N GLY A 195 2.19 -27.69 2.29
CA GLY A 195 1.54 -28.99 2.51
C GLY A 195 0.17 -28.90 3.17
N ASN A 196 -0.39 -27.69 3.27
CA ASN A 196 -1.66 -27.40 3.92
C ASN A 196 -2.88 -28.00 3.20
N LEU A 197 -2.71 -28.58 2.00
CA LEU A 197 -3.75 -29.35 1.34
C LEU A 197 -3.83 -30.81 1.83
N GLY A 198 -2.80 -31.31 2.50
CA GLY A 198 -2.76 -32.70 3.02
C GLY A 198 -2.50 -33.77 1.95
N LEU A 199 -2.15 -33.39 0.72
CA LEU A 199 -2.04 -34.28 -0.44
C LEU A 199 -0.67 -34.99 -0.56
N GLY A 200 0.27 -34.71 0.35
CA GLY A 200 1.61 -35.31 0.34
C GLY A 200 2.64 -34.60 -0.53
N ASP A 201 2.28 -33.45 -1.12
CA ASP A 201 3.18 -32.60 -1.89
C ASP A 201 2.99 -31.10 -1.56
N ARG A 202 3.71 -30.25 -2.29
CA ARG A 202 3.70 -28.78 -2.13
C ARG A 202 3.12 -28.07 -3.35
N ASN A 203 2.33 -28.74 -4.18
CA ASN A 203 1.78 -28.15 -5.41
C ASN A 203 0.39 -27.55 -5.16
N ASP A 204 0.08 -26.46 -5.86
CA ASP A 204 -1.25 -25.85 -5.84
C ASP A 204 -2.25 -26.75 -6.58
N ARG A 205 -3.52 -26.72 -6.20
CA ARG A 205 -4.60 -27.45 -6.89
C ARG A 205 -5.71 -26.49 -7.30
N LEU A 206 -6.05 -26.49 -8.59
CA LEU A 206 -7.08 -25.61 -9.14
C LEU A 206 -8.51 -26.17 -8.98
N ILE A 207 -8.62 -27.45 -8.64
CA ILE A 207 -9.87 -28.15 -8.33
C ILE A 207 -9.71 -28.93 -7.02
N PRO A 208 -10.81 -29.18 -6.28
CA PRO A 208 -10.80 -30.06 -5.11
C PRO A 208 -10.16 -31.43 -5.39
N GLU A 209 -9.16 -31.81 -4.59
CA GLU A 209 -8.52 -33.13 -4.67
C GLU A 209 -8.67 -33.88 -3.34
N LYS A 210 -8.95 -35.18 -3.43
CA LYS A 210 -9.18 -36.05 -2.26
C LYS A 210 -7.88 -36.40 -1.55
N VAL A 211 -7.85 -36.18 -0.23
CA VAL A 211 -6.73 -36.56 0.63
C VAL A 211 -6.75 -38.07 0.87
N SER A 212 -5.82 -38.79 0.25
CA SER A 212 -5.77 -40.26 0.28
C SER A 212 -4.94 -40.84 1.43
N SER A 213 -4.07 -40.03 2.04
CA SER A 213 -3.12 -40.43 3.10
C SER A 213 -3.76 -40.84 4.43
N ILE A 214 -5.05 -40.56 4.62
CA ILE A 214 -5.81 -40.88 5.84
C ILE A 214 -6.37 -42.32 5.86
N ASN A 215 -6.02 -43.17 4.89
CA ASN A 215 -6.28 -44.62 4.87
C ASN A 215 -7.72 -45.04 5.24
N GLY A 216 -8.72 -44.29 4.75
CA GLY A 216 -10.14 -44.59 5.00
C GLY A 216 -10.71 -44.11 6.35
N ILE A 217 -9.91 -43.40 7.16
CA ILE A 217 -10.39 -42.70 8.35
C ILE A 217 -11.40 -41.63 7.90
N LYS A 218 -12.63 -41.72 8.42
CA LYS A 218 -13.69 -40.76 8.10
C LYS A 218 -13.51 -39.48 8.89
N MET A 219 -13.45 -38.35 8.20
CA MET A 219 -13.39 -37.03 8.81
C MET A 219 -14.80 -36.48 9.05
N VAL A 220 -14.98 -35.76 10.15
CA VAL A 220 -16.28 -35.17 10.54
C VAL A 220 -16.22 -33.67 10.74
N LEU A 221 -15.03 -33.09 10.98
CA LEU A 221 -14.77 -31.66 11.10
C LEU A 221 -13.56 -31.25 10.27
N VAL A 222 -13.58 -30.03 9.73
CA VAL A 222 -12.41 -29.37 9.14
C VAL A 222 -12.42 -27.89 9.47
N ALA A 223 -11.25 -27.33 9.76
CA ALA A 223 -11.00 -25.90 9.91
C ALA A 223 -9.65 -25.56 9.27
N CYS A 224 -9.53 -24.32 8.80
CA CYS A 224 -8.30 -23.78 8.26
C CYS A 224 -7.86 -22.63 9.17
N GLY A 225 -6.58 -22.59 9.52
CA GLY A 225 -5.96 -21.31 9.83
C GLY A 225 -5.40 -20.69 8.55
N TRP A 226 -4.46 -19.76 8.67
CA TRP A 226 -3.95 -19.04 7.51
C TRP A 226 -3.29 -19.96 6.47
N ARG A 227 -2.34 -20.80 6.91
CA ARG A 227 -1.57 -21.73 6.07
C ARG A 227 -1.44 -23.13 6.68
N HIS A 228 -2.40 -23.52 7.50
CA HIS A 228 -2.47 -24.86 8.09
C HIS A 228 -3.93 -25.32 8.15
N THR A 229 -4.12 -26.64 8.15
CA THR A 229 -5.43 -27.30 8.13
C THR A 229 -5.54 -28.23 9.32
N ILE A 230 -6.72 -28.25 9.93
CA ILE A 230 -7.05 -29.00 11.12
C ILE A 230 -8.28 -29.84 10.78
N THR A 231 -8.27 -31.13 11.11
CA THR A 231 -9.42 -32.01 10.87
C THR A 231 -9.62 -32.98 12.03
N VAL A 232 -10.86 -33.37 12.27
CA VAL A 232 -11.22 -34.33 13.31
C VAL A 232 -11.91 -35.52 12.66
N SER A 233 -11.45 -36.72 13.02
CA SER A 233 -12.04 -37.99 12.59
C SER A 233 -13.34 -38.33 13.34
N SER A 234 -14.12 -39.29 12.84
CA SER A 234 -15.35 -39.75 13.48
C SER A 234 -15.14 -40.37 14.87
N SER A 235 -13.93 -40.78 15.22
CA SER A 235 -13.56 -41.21 16.58
C SER A 235 -13.24 -40.05 17.53
N GLY A 236 -13.24 -38.81 17.02
CA GLY A 236 -12.87 -37.61 17.78
C GLY A 236 -11.36 -37.33 17.80
N SER A 237 -10.55 -38.09 17.06
CA SER A 237 -9.10 -37.90 16.98
C SER A 237 -8.75 -36.72 16.08
N LEU A 238 -7.83 -35.86 16.55
CA LEU A 238 -7.40 -34.62 15.89
C LEU A 238 -6.19 -34.85 14.98
N TYR A 239 -6.25 -34.28 13.78
CA TYR A 239 -5.17 -34.27 12.81
C TYR A 239 -4.87 -32.86 12.32
N THR A 240 -3.60 -32.57 12.05
CA THR A 240 -3.14 -31.28 11.53
C THR A 240 -2.14 -31.49 10.38
N CYS A 241 -2.12 -30.57 9.42
CA CYS A 241 -1.12 -30.50 8.35
C CYS A 241 -0.91 -29.07 7.86
N GLY A 242 0.18 -28.83 7.14
CA GLY A 242 0.55 -27.52 6.62
C GLY A 242 1.72 -26.89 7.37
N TRP A 243 1.66 -25.58 7.54
CA TRP A 243 2.74 -24.78 8.11
C TRP A 243 2.83 -24.92 9.63
N SER A 244 4.01 -25.21 10.19
CA SER A 244 4.23 -25.31 11.64
C SER A 244 5.34 -24.42 12.19
N LYS A 245 5.75 -23.35 11.48
CA LYS A 245 6.85 -22.47 11.93
C LYS A 245 6.70 -21.92 13.35
N TYR A 246 5.47 -21.77 13.85
CA TYR A 246 5.15 -21.31 15.20
C TYR A 246 4.57 -22.42 16.08
N GLY A 247 4.68 -23.69 15.66
CA GLY A 247 4.18 -24.85 16.37
C GLY A 247 2.66 -25.05 16.25
N GLN A 248 2.00 -24.35 15.32
CA GLN A 248 0.54 -24.37 15.19
C GLN A 248 -0.05 -25.72 14.75
N LEU A 249 0.76 -26.70 14.35
CA LEU A 249 0.30 -28.07 14.15
C LEU A 249 0.19 -28.87 15.46
N GLY A 250 0.93 -28.51 16.51
CA GLY A 250 0.76 -29.09 17.84
C GLY A 250 1.53 -30.40 18.10
N HIS A 251 2.53 -30.75 17.28
CA HIS A 251 3.26 -32.02 17.38
C HIS A 251 4.47 -31.98 18.33
N GLY A 252 4.71 -30.87 19.02
CA GLY A 252 5.88 -30.69 19.89
C GLY A 252 7.13 -30.19 19.18
N ASP A 253 7.02 -29.89 17.89
CA ASP A 253 8.09 -29.35 17.05
C ASP A 253 7.55 -28.21 16.14
N PHE A 254 8.38 -27.79 15.17
CA PHE A 254 8.08 -26.70 14.23
C PHE A 254 8.08 -27.17 12.76
N GLU A 255 7.91 -28.47 12.53
CA GLU A 255 8.03 -29.07 11.19
C GLU A 255 6.71 -29.02 10.42
N ASP A 256 6.80 -28.74 9.12
CA ASP A 256 5.63 -28.77 8.23
C ASP A 256 5.23 -30.22 7.95
N HIS A 257 3.93 -30.51 7.96
CA HIS A 257 3.41 -31.84 7.62
C HIS A 257 2.63 -31.76 6.31
N LEU A 258 3.04 -32.55 5.30
CA LEU A 258 2.42 -32.55 3.97
C LEU A 258 1.14 -33.39 3.89
N VAL A 259 0.87 -34.20 4.90
CA VAL A 259 -0.31 -35.05 5.06
C VAL A 259 -0.88 -34.87 6.46
N PRO A 260 -2.20 -35.07 6.68
CA PRO A 260 -2.79 -35.00 8.00
C PRO A 260 -2.09 -35.95 8.97
N HIS A 261 -1.57 -35.40 10.07
CA HIS A 261 -0.87 -36.16 11.10
C HIS A 261 -1.59 -36.02 12.43
N GLN A 262 -1.66 -37.13 13.18
CA GLN A 262 -2.39 -37.14 14.43
C GLN A 262 -1.66 -36.34 15.52
N VAL A 263 -2.38 -35.52 16.26
CA VAL A 263 -1.83 -34.79 17.41
C VAL A 263 -1.80 -35.72 18.62
N GLU A 264 -0.70 -36.46 18.80
CA GLU A 264 -0.56 -37.51 19.82
C GLU A 264 -0.82 -36.99 21.25
N ALA A 265 -0.47 -35.74 21.54
CA ALA A 265 -0.71 -35.11 22.84
C ALA A 265 -2.21 -35.05 23.24
N LEU A 266 -3.12 -35.14 22.27
CA LEU A 266 -4.58 -35.11 22.48
C LEU A 266 -5.26 -36.42 22.07
N LYS A 267 -4.51 -37.52 21.93
CA LYS A 267 -5.04 -38.82 21.47
C LYS A 267 -6.17 -39.38 22.35
N ASN A 268 -6.12 -39.11 23.65
CA ASN A 268 -7.11 -39.59 24.62
C ASN A 268 -8.28 -38.61 24.82
N ASN A 269 -8.30 -37.51 24.08
CA ASN A 269 -9.34 -36.49 24.14
C ASN A 269 -10.17 -36.54 22.87
N SER A 270 -11.49 -36.57 23.01
CA SER A 270 -12.41 -36.52 21.87
C SER A 270 -12.73 -35.05 21.56
N MET A 271 -12.37 -34.57 20.37
CA MET A 271 -12.62 -33.20 19.94
C MET A 271 -14.06 -32.99 19.46
N SER A 272 -14.67 -31.89 19.88
CA SER A 272 -16.02 -31.47 19.49
C SER A 272 -16.01 -30.24 18.57
N GLN A 273 -15.01 -29.35 18.69
CA GLN A 273 -14.83 -28.19 17.81
C GLN A 273 -13.35 -27.86 17.62
N ILE A 274 -13.04 -27.20 16.51
CA ILE A 274 -11.69 -26.78 16.12
C ILE A 274 -11.75 -25.39 15.48
N SER A 275 -10.71 -24.58 15.69
CA SER A 275 -10.58 -23.27 15.07
C SER A 275 -9.11 -22.92 14.82
N GLY A 276 -8.79 -22.50 13.60
CA GLY A 276 -7.46 -22.04 13.21
C GLY A 276 -7.41 -20.52 13.12
N GLY A 277 -6.44 -19.90 13.79
CA GLY A 277 -6.15 -18.48 13.65
C GLY A 277 -5.11 -18.21 12.58
N TRP A 278 -4.44 -17.05 12.65
CA TRP A 278 -3.35 -16.75 11.71
C TRP A 278 -2.22 -17.77 11.84
N ARG A 279 -1.79 -17.98 13.09
CA ARG A 279 -0.62 -18.79 13.44
C ARG A 279 -0.82 -19.55 14.75
N HIS A 280 -2.04 -19.67 15.25
CA HIS A 280 -2.40 -20.41 16.45
C HIS A 280 -3.63 -21.27 16.20
N THR A 281 -3.85 -22.24 17.07
CA THR A 281 -4.88 -23.26 16.92
C THR A 281 -5.59 -23.45 18.24
N MET A 282 -6.91 -23.66 18.18
CA MET A 282 -7.75 -24.02 19.30
C MET A 282 -8.50 -25.31 19.00
N ALA A 283 -8.54 -26.20 19.98
CA ALA A 283 -9.37 -27.41 19.92
C ALA A 283 -10.14 -27.59 21.23
N LEU A 284 -11.44 -27.78 21.09
CA LEU A 284 -12.38 -27.97 22.19
C LEU A 284 -12.73 -29.45 22.30
N THR A 285 -12.64 -30.01 23.50
CA THR A 285 -13.05 -31.39 23.76
C THR A 285 -14.56 -31.52 23.99
N SER A 286 -15.08 -32.73 23.90
CA SER A 286 -16.48 -33.04 24.22
C SER A 286 -16.83 -32.87 25.70
N ASP A 287 -15.86 -32.92 26.62
CA ASP A 287 -16.04 -32.62 28.04
C ASP A 287 -15.92 -31.12 28.38
N GLY A 288 -15.70 -30.26 27.37
CA GLY A 288 -15.72 -28.80 27.52
C GLY A 288 -14.38 -28.16 27.90
N LYS A 289 -13.26 -28.88 27.75
CA LYS A 289 -11.91 -28.36 27.97
C LYS A 289 -11.35 -27.78 26.67
N LEU A 290 -10.82 -26.57 26.76
CA LEU A 290 -10.20 -25.88 25.64
C LEU A 290 -8.68 -26.06 25.68
N TYR A 291 -8.10 -26.47 24.56
CA TYR A 291 -6.66 -26.53 24.36
C TYR A 291 -6.25 -25.55 23.26
N GLY A 292 -5.19 -24.79 23.51
CA GLY A 292 -4.60 -23.84 22.58
C GLY A 292 -3.11 -24.10 22.36
N TRP A 293 -2.62 -23.80 21.16
CA TRP A 293 -1.19 -23.86 20.82
C TRP A 293 -0.88 -22.99 19.59
N GLY A 294 0.40 -22.89 19.26
CA GLY A 294 0.96 -22.09 18.18
C GLY A 294 1.54 -20.76 18.66
N TRP A 295 1.49 -19.76 17.79
CA TRP A 295 2.00 -18.43 18.03
C TRP A 295 1.25 -17.72 19.17
N ASN A 296 1.96 -17.21 20.15
CA ASN A 296 1.38 -16.63 21.36
C ASN A 296 1.94 -15.25 21.73
N LYS A 297 2.60 -14.55 20.79
CA LYS A 297 3.25 -13.26 21.07
C LYS A 297 2.34 -12.22 21.73
N PHE A 298 1.04 -12.23 21.44
CA PHE A 298 0.06 -11.31 22.00
C PHE A 298 -0.84 -11.97 23.05
N GLY A 299 -0.48 -13.17 23.50
CA GLY A 299 -1.26 -13.93 24.47
C GLY A 299 -2.45 -14.68 23.87
N GLN A 300 -2.57 -14.80 22.54
CA GLN A 300 -3.73 -15.39 21.86
C GLN A 300 -3.96 -16.88 22.11
N VAL A 301 -2.99 -17.59 22.68
CA VAL A 301 -3.16 -18.96 23.19
C VAL A 301 -3.90 -18.96 24.52
N GLY A 302 -3.80 -17.90 25.33
CA GLY A 302 -4.66 -17.71 26.52
C GLY A 302 -4.20 -18.43 27.78
N VAL A 303 -2.91 -18.79 27.88
CA VAL A 303 -2.40 -19.63 28.98
C VAL A 303 -1.63 -18.87 30.06
N GLY A 304 -1.67 -17.53 30.02
CA GLY A 304 -1.04 -16.66 31.02
C GLY A 304 0.43 -16.34 30.76
N ASP A 305 0.90 -16.62 29.55
CA ASP A 305 2.21 -16.22 29.04
C ASP A 305 2.11 -15.73 27.58
N ASP A 306 3.21 -15.22 27.06
CA ASP A 306 3.34 -14.74 25.67
C ASP A 306 4.31 -15.61 24.83
N SER A 307 4.56 -16.85 25.27
CA SER A 307 5.51 -17.77 24.63
C SER A 307 4.79 -18.71 23.66
N ASP A 308 5.38 -18.94 22.48
CA ASP A 308 4.81 -19.86 21.50
C ASP A 308 4.77 -21.28 22.06
N HIS A 309 3.66 -22.00 21.82
CA HIS A 309 3.44 -23.35 22.32
C HIS A 309 3.38 -24.32 21.15
N CYS A 310 4.37 -25.20 20.98
CA CYS A 310 4.36 -26.20 19.90
C CYS A 310 3.58 -27.48 20.23
N SER A 311 3.04 -27.58 21.45
CA SER A 311 2.16 -28.64 21.91
C SER A 311 0.89 -28.06 22.52
N PRO A 312 -0.26 -28.75 22.45
CA PRO A 312 -1.50 -28.31 23.08
C PRO A 312 -1.38 -28.03 24.58
N VAL A 313 -1.82 -26.84 25.00
CA VAL A 313 -1.89 -26.43 26.42
C VAL A 313 -3.32 -26.08 26.78
N GLN A 314 -3.78 -26.56 27.94
CA GLN A 314 -5.14 -26.29 28.40
C GLN A 314 -5.32 -24.83 28.81
N VAL A 315 -6.31 -24.16 28.23
CA VAL A 315 -6.74 -22.80 28.59
C VAL A 315 -7.63 -22.88 29.83
N LYS A 316 -7.31 -22.08 30.86
CA LYS A 316 -8.05 -22.07 32.14
C LYS A 316 -9.07 -20.94 32.16
N PHE A 317 -10.28 -21.26 32.64
CA PHE A 317 -11.37 -20.31 32.84
C PHE A 317 -11.72 -20.19 34.33
N PRO A 318 -12.27 -19.05 34.77
CA PRO A 318 -12.77 -18.89 36.14
C PRO A 318 -13.76 -19.99 36.51
N ASP A 319 -13.69 -20.48 37.75
CA ASP A 319 -14.51 -21.59 38.29
C ASP A 319 -14.50 -22.89 37.45
N GLU A 320 -13.46 -23.09 36.62
CA GLU A 320 -13.37 -24.23 35.69
C GLU A 320 -14.59 -24.39 34.77
N GLN A 321 -15.24 -23.27 34.41
CA GLN A 321 -16.39 -23.26 33.51
C GLN A 321 -16.06 -23.95 32.18
N LYS A 322 -16.96 -24.85 31.74
CA LYS A 322 -16.81 -25.57 30.47
C LYS A 322 -17.04 -24.63 29.29
N VAL A 323 -16.19 -24.76 28.27
CA VAL A 323 -16.33 -24.04 27.00
C VAL A 323 -17.28 -24.79 26.07
N ILE A 324 -18.12 -24.06 25.34
CA ILE A 324 -19.12 -24.62 24.40
C ILE A 324 -18.99 -24.07 22.98
N ASN A 325 -18.28 -22.96 22.78
CA ASN A 325 -18.04 -22.38 21.45
C ASN A 325 -16.69 -21.65 21.41
N ILE A 326 -16.00 -21.70 20.27
CA ILE A 326 -14.69 -21.05 20.06
C ILE A 326 -14.58 -20.41 18.68
N SER A 327 -13.83 -19.31 18.60
CA SER A 327 -13.45 -18.71 17.31
C SER A 327 -12.10 -18.03 17.43
N CYS A 328 -11.20 -18.30 16.47
CA CYS A 328 -9.89 -17.69 16.37
C CYS A 328 -9.91 -16.60 15.31
N GLY A 329 -9.48 -15.40 15.67
CA GLY A 329 -9.08 -14.39 14.72
C GLY A 329 -7.63 -14.57 14.30
N TRP A 330 -7.04 -13.54 13.68
CA TRP A 330 -5.61 -13.63 13.36
C TRP A 330 -4.73 -13.62 14.62
N ARG A 331 -5.09 -12.79 15.60
CA ARG A 331 -4.24 -12.50 16.77
C ARG A 331 -5.01 -12.46 18.08
N HIS A 332 -6.28 -12.83 18.06
CA HIS A 332 -7.14 -12.92 19.24
C HIS A 332 -8.02 -14.15 19.15
N THR A 333 -8.61 -14.52 20.28
CA THR A 333 -9.47 -15.69 20.42
C THR A 333 -10.68 -15.31 21.23
N LEU A 334 -11.84 -15.82 20.82
CA LEU A 334 -13.12 -15.69 21.49
C LEU A 334 -13.58 -17.08 21.96
N ALA A 335 -14.20 -17.16 23.13
CA ALA A 335 -14.84 -18.37 23.62
C ALA A 335 -16.14 -18.07 24.38
N VAL A 336 -17.10 -18.99 24.30
CA VAL A 336 -18.34 -18.95 25.07
C VAL A 336 -18.38 -20.14 26.03
N THR A 337 -18.78 -19.93 27.27
CA THR A 337 -18.90 -20.99 28.30
C THR A 337 -20.34 -21.50 28.47
N GLU A 338 -20.50 -22.62 29.18
CA GLU A 338 -21.82 -23.18 29.52
C GLU A 338 -22.68 -22.22 30.34
N ARG A 339 -22.05 -21.30 31.08
CA ARG A 339 -22.72 -20.20 31.81
C ARG A 339 -23.17 -19.05 30.90
N LYS A 340 -23.00 -19.17 29.58
CA LYS A 340 -23.30 -18.11 28.59
C LYS A 340 -22.45 -16.85 28.79
N ASN A 341 -21.25 -17.00 29.36
CA ASN A 341 -20.26 -15.93 29.41
C ASN A 341 -19.40 -15.94 28.15
N ILE A 342 -19.04 -14.76 27.65
CA ILE A 342 -18.05 -14.63 26.56
C ILE A 342 -16.73 -14.20 27.17
N PHE A 343 -15.67 -14.86 26.74
CA PHE A 343 -14.30 -14.47 27.03
C PHE A 343 -13.57 -14.14 25.75
N SER A 344 -12.62 -13.21 25.86
CA SER A 344 -11.72 -12.82 24.78
C SER A 344 -10.31 -12.62 25.31
N TRP A 345 -9.33 -12.98 24.50
CA TRP A 345 -7.92 -12.77 24.79
C TRP A 345 -7.09 -12.68 23.50
N GLY A 346 -5.83 -12.30 23.63
CA GLY A 346 -4.91 -12.02 22.54
C GLY A 346 -4.70 -10.51 22.35
N ARG A 347 -4.52 -10.11 21.09
CA ARG A 347 -4.34 -8.72 20.66
C ARG A 347 -5.60 -7.91 20.89
N GLY A 348 -5.48 -6.73 21.50
CA GLY A 348 -6.60 -5.81 21.77
C GLY A 348 -6.48 -4.42 21.16
N THR A 349 -5.44 -4.11 20.40
CA THR A 349 -5.16 -2.72 19.98
C THR A 349 -6.19 -2.05 19.08
N SER A 350 -7.04 -2.80 18.39
CA SER A 350 -8.16 -2.28 17.60
C SER A 350 -9.48 -2.41 18.34
N GLY A 351 -9.46 -2.78 19.62
CA GLY A 351 -10.66 -3.03 20.41
C GLY A 351 -11.29 -4.40 20.19
N GLN A 352 -10.67 -5.32 19.44
CA GLN A 352 -11.27 -6.61 19.06
C GLN A 352 -11.57 -7.56 20.23
N LEU A 353 -11.06 -7.25 21.43
CA LEU A 353 -11.41 -7.95 22.66
C LEU A 353 -12.70 -7.41 23.30
N GLY A 354 -13.20 -6.24 22.93
CA GLY A 354 -14.51 -5.76 23.38
C GLY A 354 -14.57 -5.34 24.85
N HIS A 355 -13.44 -5.02 25.48
CA HIS A 355 -13.38 -4.63 26.90
C HIS A 355 -13.44 -3.11 27.14
N GLY A 356 -13.61 -2.30 26.10
CA GLY A 356 -13.56 -0.83 26.20
C GLY A 356 -12.15 -0.25 26.34
N ASP A 357 -11.14 -1.09 26.18
CA ASP A 357 -9.72 -0.74 26.22
C ASP A 357 -8.98 -1.36 25.00
N THR A 358 -7.76 -0.89 24.74
CA THR A 358 -6.94 -1.34 23.60
C THR A 358 -5.79 -2.26 24.03
N LEU A 359 -5.88 -2.87 25.20
CA LEU A 359 -4.78 -3.62 25.78
C LEU A 359 -4.85 -5.11 25.42
N ASP A 360 -3.68 -5.70 25.15
CA ASP A 360 -3.55 -7.14 24.93
C ASP A 360 -3.84 -7.92 26.23
N ARG A 361 -4.28 -9.18 26.10
CA ARG A 361 -4.60 -10.08 27.21
C ARG A 361 -4.05 -11.46 26.92
N ASN A 362 -3.30 -12.05 27.84
CA ASN A 362 -2.77 -13.41 27.68
C ASN A 362 -3.51 -14.47 28.49
N THR A 363 -4.59 -14.08 29.16
CA THR A 363 -5.56 -14.97 29.79
C THR A 363 -6.97 -14.58 29.35
N PRO A 364 -7.92 -15.53 29.34
CA PRO A 364 -9.31 -15.22 29.04
C PRO A 364 -9.87 -14.15 29.97
N LYS A 365 -10.29 -13.01 29.40
CA LYS A 365 -11.00 -11.94 30.13
C LYS A 365 -12.46 -11.93 29.70
N MET A 366 -13.38 -11.83 30.66
CA MET A 366 -14.81 -11.82 30.39
C MET A 366 -15.23 -10.51 29.72
N ILE A 367 -16.08 -10.58 28.69
CA ILE A 367 -16.75 -9.41 28.09
C ILE A 367 -18.03 -9.14 28.89
N GLU A 368 -17.96 -8.23 29.87
CA GLU A 368 -19.05 -7.98 30.83
C GLU A 368 -20.37 -7.57 30.16
N VAL A 369 -20.30 -6.84 29.05
CA VAL A 369 -21.50 -6.34 28.34
C VAL A 369 -22.33 -7.50 27.76
N LEU A 370 -21.68 -8.55 27.28
CA LEU A 370 -22.35 -9.68 26.61
C LEU A 370 -22.56 -10.91 27.52
N SER A 371 -21.89 -10.96 28.67
CA SER A 371 -21.88 -12.13 29.54
C SER A 371 -23.05 -12.15 30.52
N ALA A 372 -23.55 -13.35 30.83
CA ALA A 372 -24.66 -13.57 31.76
C ALA A 372 -24.30 -13.17 33.20
N ASP A 373 -23.08 -13.46 33.63
CA ASP A 373 -22.57 -13.07 34.96
C ASP A 373 -22.22 -11.56 35.03
N GLY A 374 -22.27 -10.85 33.89
CA GLY A 374 -22.10 -9.40 33.79
C GLY A 374 -23.44 -8.66 33.64
N SER A 375 -23.55 -7.80 32.62
CA SER A 375 -24.76 -7.00 32.39
C SER A 375 -25.85 -7.73 31.59
N ALA A 376 -25.57 -8.93 31.06
CA ALA A 376 -26.47 -9.73 30.23
C ALA A 376 -27.13 -8.93 29.08
N CYS A 377 -26.32 -8.15 28.35
CA CYS A 377 -26.72 -7.32 27.22
C CYS A 377 -27.72 -6.20 27.53
N LYS A 378 -27.87 -5.79 28.81
CA LYS A 378 -28.79 -4.70 29.20
C LYS A 378 -28.29 -3.30 28.80
N GLN A 379 -27.00 -3.16 28.48
CA GLN A 379 -26.33 -1.88 28.20
C GLN A 379 -25.65 -1.85 26.82
N ILE A 380 -26.18 -2.57 25.81
CA ILE A 380 -25.64 -2.44 24.45
C ILE A 380 -26.14 -1.12 23.86
N ASP A 381 -25.25 -0.14 23.78
CA ASP A 381 -25.53 1.13 23.13
C ASP A 381 -25.67 0.96 21.61
N SER A 382 -26.67 1.61 21.02
CA SER A 382 -26.71 1.84 19.57
C SER A 382 -25.72 2.96 19.25
N SER A 383 -24.97 2.84 18.16
CA SER A 383 -24.18 3.96 17.65
C SER A 383 -25.09 5.19 17.46
N LYS A 384 -24.86 6.27 18.23
CA LYS A 384 -25.52 7.55 17.97
C LYS A 384 -25.11 8.01 16.58
N ILE A 385 -26.07 8.16 15.68
CA ILE A 385 -25.84 8.83 14.40
C ILE A 385 -25.72 10.32 14.71
N GLU A 386 -24.51 10.76 15.03
CA GLU A 386 -24.14 12.17 14.90
C GLU A 386 -23.58 12.38 13.49
N GLU A 387 -24.18 13.30 12.74
CA GLU A 387 -23.64 13.80 11.47
C GLU A 387 -22.30 14.50 11.74
N VAL A 388 -21.21 13.73 11.78
CA VAL A 388 -19.86 14.28 11.85
C VAL A 388 -19.29 14.36 10.44
N SER A 389 -19.47 15.55 9.87
CA SER A 389 -18.66 16.09 8.78
C SER A 389 -17.19 16.07 9.18
N GLY A 390 -16.41 15.22 8.52
CA GLY A 390 -14.97 15.30 8.50
C GLY A 390 -14.33 13.93 8.67
N LYS A 391 -13.79 13.38 7.58
CA LYS A 391 -12.78 12.32 7.69
C LYS A 391 -11.64 12.54 6.71
N VAL A 392 -10.48 12.60 7.33
CA VAL A 392 -9.13 12.52 6.79
C VAL A 392 -9.01 11.21 6.02
N SER A 393 -8.63 11.30 4.74
CA SER A 393 -8.31 10.13 3.91
C SER A 393 -6.80 9.92 3.89
N VAL A 394 -6.39 8.70 4.20
CA VAL A 394 -5.01 8.24 4.17
C VAL A 394 -4.74 7.51 2.84
N SER A 395 -3.50 7.64 2.34
CA SER A 395 -3.03 7.13 1.03
C SER A 395 -3.01 5.59 0.93
N PRO A 396 -3.32 5.00 -0.24
CA PRO A 396 -3.25 3.54 -0.49
C PRO A 396 -1.87 2.87 -0.35
N SER A 397 -0.78 3.63 -0.24
CA SER A 397 0.59 3.10 -0.05
C SER A 397 0.81 2.37 1.29
N GLU A 398 -0.18 2.40 2.18
CA GLU A 398 -0.10 1.89 3.55
C GLU A 398 -0.77 0.53 3.78
N ARG A 399 -1.25 -0.16 2.72
CA ARG A 399 -2.12 -1.35 2.83
C ARG A 399 -1.46 -2.72 2.64
N TYR A 400 -0.13 -2.83 2.61
CA TYR A 400 0.55 -4.11 2.34
C TYR A 400 1.27 -4.72 3.56
N ALA A 401 0.90 -5.97 3.89
CA ALA A 401 1.79 -6.91 4.56
C ALA A 401 2.69 -7.59 3.50
N ILE A 402 3.97 -7.23 3.48
CA ILE A 402 4.99 -7.82 2.60
C ILE A 402 5.37 -9.23 3.09
N VAL A 403 5.40 -10.20 2.16
CA VAL A 403 6.06 -11.51 2.29
C VAL A 403 7.59 -11.29 2.15
N PRO A 404 8.45 -11.73 3.09
CA PRO A 404 9.88 -11.65 2.85
C PRO A 404 10.34 -12.65 1.78
N ASP A 405 11.29 -12.22 0.95
CA ASP A 405 12.21 -13.05 0.15
C ASP A 405 13.57 -13.05 0.89
N GLU A 406 14.32 -14.15 0.95
CA GLU A 406 15.72 -14.21 1.44
C GLU A 406 16.58 -15.09 0.53
N LYS A 407 17.83 -14.67 0.35
CA LYS A 407 18.81 -15.43 -0.42
C LYS A 407 19.61 -16.31 0.55
N VAL A 408 19.69 -17.62 0.25
CA VAL A 408 20.71 -18.53 0.80
C VAL A 408 22.11 -17.97 0.52
N THR A 409 22.89 -17.72 1.58
CA THR A 409 24.34 -17.54 1.56
C THR A 409 25.00 -18.46 2.60
N ASN A 410 25.83 -19.36 2.10
CA ASN A 410 26.71 -20.26 2.84
C ASN A 410 27.93 -19.51 3.41
N GLN A 411 28.40 -19.88 4.62
CA GLN A 411 29.82 -20.05 4.99
C GLN A 411 29.95 -20.64 6.43
N PRO A 412 31.09 -21.23 6.83
CA PRO A 412 31.15 -22.65 7.23
C PRO A 412 31.46 -22.90 8.72
N ALA A 413 31.14 -24.10 9.21
CA ALA A 413 31.79 -24.71 10.37
C ALA A 413 32.20 -26.16 10.05
N SER A 414 33.47 -26.46 10.34
CA SER A 414 34.15 -27.75 10.19
C SER A 414 34.01 -28.63 11.46
N PRO A 415 34.55 -29.86 11.53
CA PRO A 415 34.01 -31.08 10.93
C PRO A 415 33.81 -32.21 11.97
N VAL A 416 32.76 -33.04 11.85
CA VAL A 416 32.79 -34.42 12.39
C VAL A 416 32.19 -35.37 11.35
N LYS A 417 32.98 -36.42 11.08
CA LYS A 417 32.82 -37.44 10.04
C LYS A 417 31.62 -38.37 10.27
N GLY A 418 30.96 -38.74 9.18
CA GLY A 418 30.08 -39.91 9.07
C GLY A 418 29.61 -40.11 7.63
N ASN A 419 30.14 -41.13 6.95
CA ASN A 419 29.98 -41.47 5.53
C ASN A 419 28.56 -41.86 5.11
N GLY A 420 28.19 -41.58 3.84
CA GLY A 420 27.08 -42.26 3.16
C GLY A 420 26.55 -41.61 1.87
N ASN A 421 27.30 -41.75 0.77
CA ASN A 421 26.99 -41.66 -0.68
C ASN A 421 25.59 -41.18 -1.20
N ASP A 422 25.65 -40.07 -1.94
CA ASP A 422 25.19 -39.77 -3.31
C ASP A 422 23.84 -40.27 -3.92
N ALA A 423 23.22 -39.28 -4.60
CA ALA A 423 22.57 -39.29 -5.93
C ALA A 423 21.06 -39.54 -6.07
N ASN A 424 20.28 -38.47 -6.25
CA ASN A 424 19.57 -38.10 -7.51
C ASN A 424 18.36 -37.18 -7.26
N VAL A 425 18.42 -35.91 -7.69
CA VAL A 425 17.37 -35.16 -8.44
C VAL A 425 18.05 -33.94 -9.12
N PRO A 426 17.74 -33.58 -10.39
CA PRO A 426 18.54 -32.69 -11.22
C PRO A 426 18.41 -31.21 -10.83
N GLY A 427 19.51 -30.48 -10.96
CA GLY A 427 19.53 -29.02 -10.95
C GLY A 427 19.01 -28.46 -12.27
N ASN A 428 17.94 -27.66 -12.17
CA ASN A 428 17.67 -26.55 -13.06
C ASN A 428 16.86 -25.50 -12.30
N ASP A 429 17.01 -24.25 -12.74
CA ASP A 429 16.25 -23.07 -12.36
C ASP A 429 16.72 -22.30 -11.11
N ALA A 430 17.98 -21.86 -11.19
CA ALA A 430 18.36 -20.55 -10.69
C ALA A 430 17.79 -19.41 -11.60
N LYS A 431 16.46 -19.32 -11.71
CA LYS A 431 15.69 -18.18 -12.24
C LYS A 431 14.24 -18.22 -11.72
N GLN A 432 14.06 -18.07 -10.41
CA GLN A 432 12.84 -17.54 -9.78
C GLN A 432 13.09 -17.47 -8.28
N HIS A 433 12.69 -16.36 -7.66
CA HIS A 433 12.56 -16.09 -6.22
C HIS A 433 13.55 -16.77 -5.26
N LYS A 434 14.43 -15.97 -4.66
CA LYS A 434 15.15 -16.41 -3.48
C LYS A 434 14.44 -15.90 -2.21
N MET A 435 13.95 -16.90 -1.46
CA MET A 435 13.20 -16.93 -0.20
C MET A 435 14.05 -17.31 1.05
N VAL A 436 13.82 -16.57 2.13
CA VAL A 436 13.74 -16.76 3.60
C VAL A 436 14.61 -17.91 4.22
N GLU A 437 15.55 -17.77 5.19
CA GLU A 437 15.37 -17.48 6.64
C GLU A 437 16.63 -17.66 7.56
N LYS A 438 16.53 -17.10 8.80
CA LYS A 438 16.98 -17.58 10.16
C LYS A 438 18.44 -17.41 10.62
N SER A 439 18.79 -17.49 11.91
CA SER A 439 18.28 -17.02 13.23
C SER A 439 19.23 -17.53 14.34
N GLY A 440 19.30 -16.85 15.50
CA GLY A 440 19.57 -17.43 16.85
C GLY A 440 21.02 -17.43 17.37
N ALA A 441 21.35 -17.43 18.67
CA ALA A 441 20.65 -17.29 19.96
C ALA A 441 21.67 -17.36 21.14
N LYS A 442 21.18 -17.08 22.39
CA LYS A 442 21.63 -17.54 23.76
C LYS A 442 22.59 -16.63 24.57
N HIS A 443 22.52 -16.40 25.91
CA HIS A 443 21.89 -17.07 27.08
C HIS A 443 21.84 -16.20 28.39
N TYR A 444 20.86 -16.48 29.30
CA TYR A 444 20.77 -16.50 30.82
C TYR A 444 21.38 -15.37 31.73
N GLN A 445 20.94 -14.98 32.96
CA GLN A 445 20.10 -15.52 34.07
C GLN A 445 19.80 -14.44 35.20
N GLN A 446 18.66 -14.55 35.94
CA GLN A 446 18.32 -14.26 37.38
C GLN A 446 18.83 -12.97 38.13
N SER A 447 18.22 -12.31 39.15
CA SER A 447 17.08 -12.47 40.11
C SER A 447 17.02 -11.27 41.13
N GLY A 448 15.86 -10.90 41.72
CA GLY A 448 15.72 -10.40 43.13
C GLY A 448 15.33 -8.92 43.44
N TYR A 449 14.27 -8.70 44.26
CA TYR A 449 13.58 -7.49 44.79
C TYR A 449 14.26 -6.79 46.02
N PRO A 450 13.74 -5.71 46.72
CA PRO A 450 12.75 -4.61 46.43
C PRO A 450 13.10 -3.14 46.93
N SER A 451 12.20 -2.18 46.61
CA SER A 451 11.74 -0.94 47.34
C SER A 451 12.50 0.42 47.38
N MET A 452 11.79 1.48 46.88
CA MET A 452 11.60 2.91 47.32
C MET A 452 12.82 3.77 47.74
N ASP A 453 13.03 5.05 47.36
CA ASP A 453 12.27 6.09 46.65
C ASP A 453 13.19 7.30 46.31
N VAL A 454 12.79 8.12 45.32
CA VAL A 454 13.14 9.55 45.05
C VAL A 454 14.52 9.99 44.43
N SER A 455 14.39 10.51 43.20
CA SER A 455 15.09 11.64 42.54
C SER A 455 16.37 11.49 41.71
N LEU A 456 16.17 11.83 40.41
CA LEU A 456 17.00 12.58 39.44
C LEU A 456 18.22 11.91 38.77
N GLU A 457 18.00 11.71 37.46
CA GLU A 457 18.88 11.67 36.29
C GLU A 457 19.56 10.36 35.81
N LEU A 458 19.29 10.10 34.51
CA LEU A 458 20.03 9.36 33.49
C LEU A 458 19.91 7.82 33.40
N GLY A 459 19.14 7.35 32.40
CA GLY A 459 19.61 6.32 31.47
C GLY A 459 18.92 4.94 31.44
N HIS A 460 18.29 4.65 30.29
CA HIS A 460 18.18 3.36 29.58
C HIS A 460 16.95 2.42 29.71
N GLN A 461 16.33 2.23 28.53
CA GLN A 461 15.91 0.98 27.87
C GLN A 461 14.65 0.22 28.36
N HIS A 462 13.54 0.51 27.67
CA HIS A 462 12.43 -0.42 27.44
C HIS A 462 12.81 -1.48 26.40
N ASN A 463 12.51 -2.76 26.64
CA ASN A 463 12.43 -3.76 25.57
C ASN A 463 11.35 -4.80 25.87
N GLY A 464 10.41 -4.98 24.93
CA GLY A 464 9.44 -6.07 24.94
C GLY A 464 8.40 -6.07 23.81
N SER A 465 7.94 -4.90 23.33
CA SER A 465 6.70 -4.83 22.51
C SER A 465 6.83 -4.67 20.99
N SER A 466 8.02 -4.48 20.39
CA SER A 466 8.14 -3.78 19.08
C SER A 466 8.25 -4.60 17.77
N LYS A 467 7.85 -5.88 17.72
CA LYS A 467 8.25 -6.75 16.58
C LYS A 467 7.50 -6.60 15.23
N PHE A 468 6.28 -6.03 15.14
CA PHE A 468 5.50 -6.02 13.86
C PHE A 468 4.74 -4.73 13.49
N THR A 469 4.66 -3.77 14.39
CA THR A 469 4.07 -2.44 14.13
C THR A 469 5.14 -1.39 14.42
N ASP A 470 5.09 -0.27 13.71
CA ASP A 470 5.85 0.91 14.12
C ASP A 470 5.21 1.52 15.38
N ASP A 471 5.85 2.55 15.92
CA ASP A 471 5.44 3.26 17.13
C ASP A 471 4.12 4.05 16.99
N ASP A 472 3.62 4.24 15.78
CA ASP A 472 2.33 4.87 15.47
C ASP A 472 1.18 3.86 15.26
N GLY A 473 1.43 2.56 15.45
CA GLY A 473 0.42 1.51 15.34
C GLY A 473 0.17 0.98 13.92
N ARG A 474 0.83 1.56 12.89
CA ARG A 474 0.75 1.09 11.50
C ARG A 474 1.68 -0.10 11.21
N SER A 475 1.49 -0.73 10.06
CA SER A 475 2.38 -1.78 9.55
C SER A 475 3.83 -1.30 9.58
N LYS A 476 4.75 -2.15 10.07
CA LYS A 476 6.15 -1.77 10.18
C LYS A 476 6.73 -1.40 8.82
N ARG A 477 7.13 -0.15 8.69
CA ARG A 477 7.79 0.40 7.51
C ARG A 477 9.09 -0.34 7.26
N THR A 478 9.40 -0.63 6.00
CA THR A 478 10.57 -1.43 5.60
C THR A 478 11.66 -0.60 4.90
N GLY A 479 11.33 0.64 4.55
CA GLY A 479 12.21 1.55 3.84
C GLY A 479 13.49 1.84 4.61
N ASN A 480 14.55 2.05 3.85
CA ASN A 480 15.88 2.35 4.36
C ASN A 480 16.51 3.43 3.47
N VAL A 481 17.77 3.77 3.76
CA VAL A 481 18.51 4.79 3.00
C VAL A 481 18.48 4.50 1.49
N TRP A 482 18.68 3.24 1.08
CA TRP A 482 18.77 2.87 -0.33
C TRP A 482 17.43 2.93 -1.06
N THR A 483 16.36 2.40 -0.45
CA THR A 483 15.03 2.46 -1.07
C THR A 483 14.53 3.89 -1.15
N SER A 484 14.72 4.67 -0.08
CA SER A 484 14.35 6.10 -0.05
C SER A 484 15.15 6.88 -1.09
N SER A 485 16.46 6.61 -1.20
CA SER A 485 17.29 7.24 -2.23
C SER A 485 16.83 6.88 -3.64
N ALA A 486 16.48 5.61 -3.89
CA ALA A 486 15.99 5.18 -5.20
C ALA A 486 14.68 5.90 -5.57
N HIS A 487 13.74 6.06 -4.63
CA HIS A 487 12.51 6.82 -4.86
C HIS A 487 12.78 8.30 -5.17
N ILE A 488 13.66 8.96 -4.40
CA ILE A 488 14.03 10.36 -4.67
C ILE A 488 14.71 10.50 -6.04
N ILE A 489 15.71 9.65 -6.34
CA ILE A 489 16.45 9.70 -7.60
C ILE A 489 15.50 9.48 -8.79
N THR A 490 14.58 8.52 -8.69
CA THR A 490 13.60 8.24 -9.74
C THR A 490 12.66 9.41 -9.97
N ALA A 491 12.16 10.04 -8.91
CA ALA A 491 11.28 11.20 -9.02
C ALA A 491 11.98 12.44 -9.62
N VAL A 492 13.29 12.58 -9.37
CA VAL A 492 14.07 13.74 -9.77
C VAL A 492 14.58 13.62 -11.21
N ILE A 493 15.23 12.52 -11.60
CA ILE A 493 15.84 12.37 -12.95
C ILE A 493 14.81 12.59 -14.07
N GLY A 494 13.55 12.25 -13.81
CA GLY A 494 12.41 12.47 -14.70
C GLY A 494 12.08 13.92 -15.03
N SER A 495 12.22 14.83 -14.06
CA SER A 495 11.53 16.12 -14.11
C SER A 495 12.28 17.17 -14.92
N GLY A 496 13.61 17.27 -14.81
CA GLY A 496 14.33 18.45 -15.36
C GLY A 496 15.56 18.20 -16.20
N VAL A 497 16.01 16.95 -16.41
CA VAL A 497 17.31 16.68 -17.04
C VAL A 497 17.44 17.18 -18.49
N LEU A 498 16.32 17.30 -19.21
CA LEU A 498 16.30 17.65 -20.63
C LEU A 498 16.67 19.12 -20.90
N SER A 499 16.32 20.05 -20.01
CA SER A 499 16.56 21.50 -20.19
C SER A 499 17.90 21.97 -19.62
N LEU A 500 18.62 21.12 -18.87
CA LEU A 500 19.87 21.52 -18.20
C LEU A 500 20.98 21.93 -19.16
N ALA A 501 21.08 21.30 -20.34
CA ALA A 501 22.06 21.69 -21.34
C ALA A 501 21.81 23.11 -21.84
N TRP A 502 20.54 23.48 -22.06
CA TRP A 502 20.14 24.84 -22.42
C TRP A 502 20.42 25.83 -21.28
N ALA A 503 20.07 25.48 -20.04
CA ALA A 503 20.28 26.34 -18.87
C ALA A 503 21.77 26.66 -18.67
N ILE A 504 22.66 25.66 -18.81
CA ILE A 504 24.10 25.88 -18.81
C ILE A 504 24.53 26.69 -20.04
N GLY A 505 23.91 26.50 -21.20
CA GLY A 505 24.13 27.35 -22.38
C GLY A 505 23.86 28.84 -22.15
N GLN A 506 22.86 29.17 -21.34
CA GLN A 506 22.54 30.56 -21.00
C GLN A 506 23.46 31.16 -19.95
N LEU A 507 24.10 30.34 -19.11
CA LEU A 507 24.92 30.76 -17.97
C LEU A 507 26.44 30.63 -18.21
N GLY A 508 26.85 29.69 -19.06
CA GLY A 508 28.24 29.38 -19.38
C GLY A 508 28.93 28.39 -18.45
N TRP A 509 30.19 28.09 -18.80
CA TRP A 509 31.03 27.13 -18.10
C TRP A 509 31.31 27.47 -16.62
N ILE A 510 31.19 28.75 -16.24
CA ILE A 510 31.40 29.18 -14.87
C ILE A 510 30.08 29.21 -14.11
N ALA A 511 29.15 30.07 -14.51
CA ALA A 511 27.94 30.31 -13.73
C ALA A 511 26.99 29.11 -13.74
N GLY A 512 26.91 28.35 -14.85
CA GLY A 512 26.02 27.19 -14.96
C GLY A 512 26.28 26.14 -13.88
N PRO A 513 27.48 25.52 -13.85
CA PRO A 513 27.83 24.54 -12.83
C PRO A 513 27.75 25.09 -11.39
N VAL A 514 28.20 26.33 -11.16
CA VAL A 514 28.14 26.97 -9.84
C VAL A 514 26.70 27.09 -9.34
N VAL A 515 25.80 27.54 -10.20
CA VAL A 515 24.37 27.69 -9.88
C VAL A 515 23.74 26.32 -9.59
N MET A 516 24.07 25.29 -10.36
CA MET A 516 23.59 23.93 -10.08
C MET A 516 24.04 23.42 -8.70
N PHE A 517 25.30 23.65 -8.33
CA PHE A 517 25.79 23.33 -6.98
C PHE A 517 25.06 24.12 -5.89
N LEU A 518 24.76 25.41 -6.12
CA LEU A 518 24.02 26.23 -5.17
C LEU A 518 22.58 25.74 -4.99
N PHE A 519 21.84 25.47 -6.06
CA PHE A 519 20.49 24.92 -5.99
C PHE A 519 20.47 23.53 -5.35
N SER A 520 21.45 22.68 -5.69
CA SER A 520 21.67 21.39 -5.03
C SER A 520 21.88 21.55 -3.52
N PHE A 521 22.74 22.50 -3.10
CA PHE A 521 23.03 22.75 -1.70
C PHE A 521 21.80 23.25 -0.94
N VAL A 522 21.09 24.25 -1.49
CA VAL A 522 19.87 24.80 -0.89
C VAL A 522 18.80 23.72 -0.77
N THR A 523 18.60 22.92 -1.82
CA THR A 523 17.64 21.81 -1.83
C THR A 523 18.00 20.76 -0.78
N TYR A 524 19.27 20.34 -0.71
CA TYR A 524 19.74 19.41 0.32
C TYR A 524 19.51 19.96 1.73
N TYR A 525 19.88 21.22 1.95
CA TYR A 525 19.78 21.88 3.25
C TYR A 525 18.33 21.96 3.71
N THR A 526 17.44 22.54 2.89
CA THR A 526 16.01 22.71 3.20
C THR A 526 15.26 21.38 3.30
N SER A 527 15.58 20.41 2.44
CA SER A 527 15.03 19.05 2.53
C SER A 527 15.48 18.32 3.80
N SER A 528 16.68 18.62 4.30
CA SER A 528 17.14 18.12 5.61
C SER A 528 16.39 18.77 6.77
N LEU A 529 15.99 20.04 6.65
CA LEU A 529 15.11 20.70 7.63
C LEU A 529 13.70 20.10 7.58
N LEU A 530 13.17 19.85 6.38
CA LEU A 530 11.87 19.21 6.18
C LEU A 530 11.83 17.82 6.81
N ALA A 531 12.91 17.04 6.67
CA ALA A 531 13.00 15.71 7.25
C ALA A 531 12.88 15.71 8.79
N ASP A 532 13.29 16.80 9.45
CA ASP A 532 13.08 16.98 10.90
C ASP A 532 11.62 17.29 11.27
N CYS A 533 10.82 17.76 10.32
CA CYS A 533 9.41 18.11 10.50
C CYS A 533 8.47 16.92 10.27
N TYR A 534 9.00 15.72 10.03
CA TYR A 534 8.20 14.52 9.88
C TYR A 534 7.46 14.13 11.16
N ARG A 535 8.01 14.41 12.35
CA ARG A 535 7.35 14.15 13.64
C ARG A 535 7.01 15.43 14.39
N SER A 536 5.73 15.63 14.67
CA SER A 536 5.20 16.73 15.48
C SER A 536 5.36 16.47 16.98
N GLY A 537 5.79 17.51 17.72
CA GLY A 537 6.16 17.38 19.13
C GLY A 537 7.59 16.86 19.29
N ASP A 538 7.73 15.64 19.81
CA ASP A 538 9.05 15.03 20.02
C ASP A 538 9.68 14.54 18.70
N PRO A 539 10.97 14.83 18.41
CA PRO A 539 11.61 14.44 17.15
C PRO A 539 11.81 12.93 16.93
N ILE A 540 11.66 12.10 17.97
CA ILE A 540 11.89 10.65 17.93
C ILE A 540 10.58 9.89 18.16
N THR A 541 9.76 10.33 19.11
CA THR A 541 8.51 9.64 19.53
C THR A 541 7.25 10.44 19.22
N GLY A 542 7.38 11.66 18.67
CA GLY A 542 6.26 12.53 18.34
C GLY A 542 5.39 12.01 17.21
N LYS A 543 4.17 12.54 17.08
CA LYS A 543 3.18 12.08 16.09
C LYS A 543 3.72 12.27 14.68
N ARG A 544 3.73 11.19 13.89
CA ARG A 544 4.14 11.20 12.48
C ARG A 544 3.16 12.02 11.64
N ASN A 545 3.71 12.81 10.71
CA ASN A 545 3.00 13.50 9.65
C ASN A 545 3.17 12.67 8.36
N TYR A 546 2.08 12.23 7.76
CA TYR A 546 2.14 11.25 6.66
C TYR A 546 2.26 11.91 5.28
N SER A 547 1.83 13.17 5.16
CA SER A 547 1.97 13.97 3.95
C SER A 547 2.63 15.32 4.22
N TYR A 548 3.12 15.95 3.15
CA TYR A 548 3.65 17.31 3.21
C TYR A 548 2.61 18.30 3.78
N MET A 549 1.36 18.20 3.36
CA MET A 549 0.27 19.07 3.85
C MET A 549 -0.07 18.80 5.32
N ASP A 550 0.02 17.57 5.80
CA ASP A 550 -0.18 17.24 7.22
C ASP A 550 0.88 17.89 8.08
N ALA A 551 2.14 17.90 7.63
CA ALA A 551 3.23 18.58 8.33
C ALA A 551 2.97 20.11 8.39
N VAL A 552 2.55 20.72 7.27
CA VAL A 552 2.17 22.14 7.25
C VAL A 552 1.02 22.42 8.21
N HIS A 553 0.01 21.54 8.26
CA HIS A 553 -1.11 21.67 9.18
C HIS A 553 -0.66 21.60 10.65
N ALA A 554 0.20 20.63 10.97
CA ALA A 554 0.67 20.37 12.32
C ALA A 554 1.49 21.54 12.90
N TYR A 555 2.30 22.24 12.10
CA TYR A 555 3.16 23.33 12.60
C TYR A 555 2.67 24.74 12.31
N LEU A 556 1.99 24.96 11.18
CA LEU A 556 1.68 26.31 10.69
C LEU A 556 0.17 26.63 10.67
N GLY A 557 -0.68 25.63 10.90
CA GLY A 557 -2.13 25.79 11.03
C GLY A 557 -2.89 25.98 9.71
N GLY A 558 -4.22 26.07 9.80
CA GLY A 558 -5.14 25.89 8.67
C GLY A 558 -5.04 26.92 7.53
N PHE A 559 -4.72 28.19 7.80
CA PHE A 559 -4.59 29.18 6.71
C PHE A 559 -3.38 28.89 5.81
N LYS A 560 -2.25 28.49 6.41
CA LYS A 560 -1.03 28.16 5.69
C LYS A 560 -1.18 26.89 4.86
N VAL A 561 -2.00 25.93 5.32
CA VAL A 561 -2.39 24.74 4.55
C VAL A 561 -3.16 25.11 3.29
N LYS A 562 -4.12 26.06 3.36
CA LYS A 562 -4.86 26.51 2.17
C LYS A 562 -3.92 27.14 1.13
N VAL A 563 -2.98 27.98 1.56
CA VAL A 563 -1.98 28.58 0.68
C VAL A 563 -1.06 27.52 0.08
N CYS A 564 -0.57 26.58 0.89
CA CYS A 564 0.26 25.46 0.44
C CYS A 564 -0.47 24.62 -0.62
N GLY A 565 -1.72 24.23 -0.34
CA GLY A 565 -2.54 23.45 -1.27
C GLY A 565 -2.75 24.17 -2.59
N TRP A 566 -3.10 25.46 -2.58
CA TRP A 566 -3.25 26.25 -3.81
C TRP A 566 -1.99 26.27 -4.67
N ILE A 567 -0.82 26.48 -4.05
CA ILE A 567 0.47 26.50 -4.76
C ILE A 567 0.80 25.10 -5.31
N GLN A 568 0.59 24.06 -4.51
CA GLN A 568 0.85 22.68 -4.91
C GLN A 568 -0.03 22.26 -6.09
N TYR A 569 -1.34 22.52 -6.05
CA TYR A 569 -2.25 22.19 -7.15
C TYR A 569 -1.98 23.01 -8.41
N LEU A 570 -1.61 24.30 -8.28
CA LEU A 570 -1.20 25.11 -9.43
C LEU A 570 0.08 24.55 -10.09
N ASN A 571 1.04 24.10 -9.29
CA ASN A 571 2.27 23.49 -9.79
C ASN A 571 1.98 22.15 -10.50
N LEU A 572 1.13 21.29 -9.91
CA LEU A 572 0.70 20.02 -10.54
C LEU A 572 0.00 20.26 -11.89
N PHE A 573 -0.86 21.29 -11.97
CA PHE A 573 -1.53 21.67 -13.22
C PHE A 573 -0.53 22.10 -14.30
N GLY A 574 0.47 22.90 -13.93
CA GLY A 574 1.51 23.31 -14.86
C GLY A 574 2.42 22.16 -15.30
N VAL A 575 2.73 21.20 -14.42
CA VAL A 575 3.48 19.99 -14.79
C VAL A 575 2.75 19.19 -15.86
N ALA A 576 1.42 19.09 -15.80
CA ALA A 576 0.61 18.45 -16.84
C ALA A 576 0.79 19.13 -18.22
N ILE A 577 0.87 20.46 -18.26
CA ILE A 577 1.16 21.24 -19.47
C ILE A 577 2.58 20.95 -19.97
N GLY A 578 3.56 20.95 -19.05
CA GLY A 578 4.97 20.67 -19.38
C GLY A 578 5.18 19.27 -19.96
N TYR A 579 4.54 18.25 -19.39
CA TYR A 579 4.60 16.87 -19.88
C TYR A 579 3.96 16.73 -21.27
N THR A 580 2.83 17.39 -21.50
CA THR A 580 2.18 17.40 -22.82
C THR A 580 3.10 18.01 -23.88
N ILE A 581 3.79 19.11 -23.57
CA ILE A 581 4.75 19.74 -24.49
C ILE A 581 5.96 18.81 -24.72
N ALA A 582 6.56 18.29 -23.66
CA ALA A 582 7.76 17.46 -23.74
C ALA A 582 7.53 16.15 -24.51
N ALA A 583 6.44 15.44 -24.23
CA ALA A 583 6.08 14.21 -24.94
C ALA A 583 5.86 14.47 -26.44
N SER A 584 5.23 15.60 -26.77
CA SER A 584 4.97 16.00 -28.16
C SER A 584 6.25 16.34 -28.92
N ILE A 585 7.17 17.06 -28.29
CA ILE A 585 8.50 17.34 -28.86
C ILE A 585 9.25 16.03 -29.12
N SER A 586 9.19 15.06 -28.21
CA SER A 586 9.84 13.77 -28.38
C SER A 586 9.20 12.91 -29.47
N MET A 587 7.86 12.84 -29.57
CA MET A 587 7.20 12.15 -30.69
C MET A 587 7.53 12.79 -32.05
N MET A 588 7.54 14.12 -32.11
CA MET A 588 7.93 14.88 -33.30
C MET A 588 9.40 14.61 -33.69
N ALA A 589 10.30 14.45 -32.72
CA ALA A 589 11.70 14.11 -32.98
C ALA A 589 11.84 12.73 -33.62
N ILE A 590 11.05 11.73 -33.19
CA ILE A 590 11.00 10.39 -33.80
C ILE A 590 10.52 10.46 -35.25
N GLU A 591 9.45 11.21 -35.53
CA GLU A 591 8.94 11.35 -36.90
C GLU A 591 9.96 12.03 -37.81
N ARG A 592 10.56 13.13 -37.35
CA ARG A 592 11.60 13.84 -38.10
C ARG A 592 12.79 12.94 -38.41
N SER A 593 13.32 12.26 -37.40
CA SER A 593 14.41 11.27 -37.52
C SER A 593 14.09 10.25 -38.62
N ASN A 594 12.94 9.57 -38.54
CA ASN A 594 12.54 8.58 -39.53
C ASN A 594 12.30 9.14 -40.94
N CYS A 595 11.76 10.35 -41.05
CA CYS A 595 11.53 11.01 -42.34
C CYS A 595 12.84 11.35 -43.06
N PHE A 596 13.83 11.92 -42.35
CA PHE A 596 15.14 12.23 -42.91
C PHE A 596 15.87 10.98 -43.39
N HIS A 597 15.85 9.90 -42.61
CA HIS A 597 16.49 8.64 -43.02
C HIS A 597 15.82 7.96 -44.21
N LYS A 598 14.51 8.14 -44.39
CA LYS A 598 13.77 7.55 -45.51
C LYS A 598 13.93 8.34 -46.81
N ASN A 599 13.96 9.67 -46.73
CA ASN A 599 13.87 10.56 -47.89
C ASN A 599 15.17 11.32 -48.22
N GLY A 600 16.23 11.15 -47.42
CA GLY A 600 17.51 11.84 -47.57
C GLY A 600 17.54 13.23 -46.93
N ASP A 601 18.76 13.73 -46.68
CA ASP A 601 19.03 14.92 -45.85
C ASP A 601 18.39 16.24 -46.37
N ASP A 602 18.05 16.32 -47.66
CA ASP A 602 17.51 17.52 -48.32
C ASP A 602 15.97 17.63 -48.28
N SER A 603 15.26 16.69 -47.67
CA SER A 603 13.80 16.68 -47.65
C SER A 603 13.23 17.60 -46.57
N PRO A 604 12.33 18.56 -46.88
CA PRO A 604 11.60 19.29 -45.86
C PRO A 604 10.63 18.29 -45.21
N CYS A 605 10.95 17.83 -44.00
CA CYS A 605 10.13 16.93 -43.19
C CYS A 605 9.27 17.75 -42.20
N PRO A 606 8.16 18.41 -42.63
CA PRO A 606 7.34 19.18 -41.73
C PRO A 606 6.60 18.24 -40.77
N ALA A 607 6.83 18.44 -39.48
CA ALA A 607 6.11 17.75 -38.42
C ALA A 607 5.44 18.81 -37.54
N SER A 608 4.13 18.66 -37.32
CA SER A 608 3.31 19.60 -36.53
C SER A 608 3.29 19.20 -35.06
N SER A 609 3.83 20.06 -34.19
CA SER A 609 3.82 19.85 -32.74
C SER A 609 2.39 19.72 -32.18
N ASN A 610 1.44 20.50 -32.72
CA ASN A 610 0.05 20.50 -32.29
C ASN A 610 -0.64 19.14 -32.49
N MET A 611 -0.31 18.43 -33.57
CA MET A 611 -0.85 17.09 -33.83
C MET A 611 -0.44 16.12 -32.72
N TYR A 612 0.84 16.14 -32.32
CA TYR A 612 1.36 15.28 -31.26
C TYR A 612 0.84 15.65 -29.87
N MET A 613 0.58 16.94 -29.61
CA MET A 613 -0.10 17.37 -28.38
C MET A 613 -1.51 16.81 -28.30
N ILE A 614 -2.25 16.81 -29.41
CA ILE A 614 -3.59 16.21 -29.48
C ILE A 614 -3.51 14.69 -29.27
N ILE A 615 -2.54 14.01 -29.90
CA ILE A 615 -2.35 12.55 -29.72
C ILE A 615 -2.05 12.21 -28.26
N PHE A 616 -1.15 12.97 -27.62
CA PHE A 616 -0.84 12.80 -26.20
C PHE A 616 -2.09 13.07 -25.34
N GLY A 617 -2.81 14.17 -25.58
CA GLY A 617 -4.06 14.49 -24.88
C GLY A 617 -5.13 13.41 -25.04
N VAL A 618 -5.34 12.85 -26.23
CA VAL A 618 -6.27 11.73 -26.45
C VAL A 618 -5.82 10.49 -25.68
N THR A 619 -4.51 10.22 -25.65
CA THR A 619 -3.93 9.13 -24.86
C THR A 619 -4.24 9.33 -23.38
N GLU A 620 -3.99 10.52 -22.84
CA GLU A 620 -4.26 10.84 -21.43
C GLU A 620 -5.75 10.89 -21.08
N ILE A 621 -6.65 11.21 -22.02
CA ILE A 621 -8.09 11.03 -21.82
C ILE A 621 -8.41 9.56 -21.56
N ILE A 622 -7.83 8.64 -22.34
CA ILE A 622 -8.05 7.20 -22.18
C ILE A 622 -7.45 6.71 -20.86
N PHE A 623 -6.16 7.00 -20.61
CA PHE A 623 -5.46 6.54 -19.41
C PHE A 623 -6.04 7.16 -18.13
N SER A 624 -6.51 8.40 -18.16
CA SER A 624 -7.18 9.02 -17.01
C SER A 624 -8.51 8.38 -16.65
N GLN A 625 -9.10 7.55 -17.52
CA GLN A 625 -10.29 6.77 -17.16
C GLN A 625 -9.95 5.44 -16.48
N ILE A 626 -8.69 5.00 -16.52
CA ILE A 626 -8.28 3.74 -15.89
C ILE A 626 -8.27 3.95 -14.36
N PRO A 627 -9.09 3.21 -13.60
CA PRO A 627 -9.08 3.29 -12.15
C PRO A 627 -7.73 2.86 -11.60
N ASP A 628 -7.22 3.59 -10.61
CA ASP A 628 -6.01 3.24 -9.86
C ASP A 628 -4.76 3.02 -10.72
N PHE A 629 -4.68 3.66 -11.90
CA PHE A 629 -3.56 3.51 -12.82
C PHE A 629 -2.22 3.92 -12.18
N ASP A 630 -2.24 4.96 -11.35
CA ASP A 630 -1.10 5.44 -10.56
C ASP A 630 -0.65 4.44 -9.48
N GLN A 631 -1.52 3.49 -9.10
CA GLN A 631 -1.28 2.51 -8.03
C GLN A 631 -0.66 1.20 -8.56
N ILE A 632 -0.38 1.13 -9.86
CA ILE A 632 0.23 -0.02 -10.50
C ILE A 632 1.72 -0.11 -10.09
N TRP A 633 2.09 -1.16 -9.36
CA TRP A 633 3.44 -1.31 -8.79
C TRP A 633 4.59 -1.27 -9.81
N TRP A 634 4.36 -1.70 -11.05
CA TRP A 634 5.39 -1.67 -12.10
C TRP A 634 5.60 -0.28 -12.70
N LEU A 635 4.68 0.68 -12.47
CA LEU A 635 4.75 2.02 -13.05
C LEU A 635 5.99 2.77 -12.58
N SER A 636 6.36 2.66 -11.29
CA SER A 636 7.59 3.26 -10.76
C SER A 636 8.87 2.60 -11.32
N ILE A 637 8.83 1.30 -11.61
CA ILE A 637 9.96 0.58 -12.23
C ILE A 637 10.12 1.05 -13.68
N VAL A 638 9.02 1.17 -14.42
CA VAL A 638 9.04 1.69 -15.79
C VAL A 638 9.52 3.15 -15.81
N ALA A 639 9.02 4.00 -14.91
CA ALA A 639 9.49 5.38 -14.76
C ALA A 639 11.01 5.45 -14.52
N ALA A 640 11.55 4.62 -13.62
CA ALA A 640 12.99 4.54 -13.37
C ALA A 640 13.78 4.08 -14.61
N VAL A 641 13.38 2.95 -15.22
CA VAL A 641 14.06 2.39 -16.39
C VAL A 641 14.07 3.38 -17.55
N MET A 642 12.93 4.00 -17.85
CA MET A 642 12.83 4.97 -18.94
C MET A 642 13.68 6.22 -18.66
N SER A 643 13.63 6.76 -17.43
CA SER A 643 14.44 7.91 -16.98
C SER A 643 15.93 7.73 -17.21
N PHE A 644 16.46 6.58 -16.76
CA PHE A 644 17.87 6.25 -16.96
C PHE A 644 18.18 5.99 -18.44
N THR A 645 17.27 5.34 -19.18
CA THR A 645 17.48 5.02 -20.59
C THR A 645 17.70 6.28 -21.43
N TYR A 646 16.76 7.23 -21.44
CA TYR A 646 16.91 8.40 -22.30
C TYR A 646 18.05 9.33 -21.84
N SER A 647 18.30 9.41 -20.53
CA SER A 647 19.36 10.26 -19.99
C SER A 647 20.75 9.70 -20.26
N SER A 648 20.94 8.38 -20.11
CA SER A 648 22.21 7.72 -20.43
C SER A 648 22.49 7.74 -21.93
N ILE A 649 21.47 7.57 -22.78
CA ILE A 649 21.61 7.74 -24.22
C ILE A 649 21.98 9.19 -24.55
N GLY A 650 21.28 10.18 -23.99
CA GLY A 650 21.59 11.59 -24.20
C GLY A 650 23.01 11.95 -23.80
N LEU A 651 23.49 11.43 -22.67
CA LEU A 651 24.88 11.58 -22.23
C LEU A 651 25.87 10.95 -23.22
N ALA A 652 25.62 9.71 -23.64
CA ALA A 652 26.49 8.99 -24.58
C ALA A 652 26.55 9.70 -25.94
N LEU A 653 25.40 10.09 -26.49
CA LEU A 653 25.31 10.87 -27.73
C LEU A 653 26.04 12.20 -27.60
N GLY A 654 25.91 12.87 -26.45
CA GLY A 654 26.65 14.10 -26.16
C GLY A 654 28.17 13.91 -26.18
N ILE A 655 28.67 12.84 -25.55
CA ILE A 655 30.11 12.51 -25.58
C ILE A 655 30.58 12.25 -27.02
N VAL A 656 29.82 11.46 -27.80
CA VAL A 656 30.17 11.20 -29.20
C VAL A 656 30.17 12.49 -30.01
N GLN A 657 29.20 13.39 -29.78
CA GLN A 657 29.14 14.67 -30.46
C GLN A 657 30.33 15.58 -30.11
N VAL A 658 30.79 15.59 -28.85
CA VAL A 658 32.01 16.32 -28.45
C VAL A 658 33.25 15.78 -29.19
N ILE A 659 33.37 14.46 -29.31
CA ILE A 659 34.45 13.82 -30.07
C ILE A 659 34.36 14.21 -31.56
N ALA A 660 33.16 14.14 -32.14
CA ALA A 660 32.91 14.51 -33.54
C ALA A 660 33.20 15.99 -33.83
N ASN A 661 32.95 16.88 -32.87
CA ASN A 661 33.29 18.30 -32.97
C ASN A 661 34.81 18.57 -32.92
N GLY A 662 35.63 17.60 -32.54
CA GLY A 662 37.08 17.77 -32.33
C GLY A 662 37.45 18.57 -31.07
N GLY A 663 36.49 18.79 -30.15
CA GLY A 663 36.72 19.59 -28.94
C GLY A 663 35.44 20.03 -28.23
N VAL A 664 35.63 20.66 -27.07
CA VAL A 664 34.55 21.18 -26.21
C VAL A 664 34.06 22.53 -26.73
N LYS A 665 32.76 22.65 -27.01
CA LYS A 665 32.10 23.93 -27.37
C LYS A 665 31.65 24.71 -26.12
N GLY A 666 31.15 25.91 -26.36
CA GLY A 666 30.57 26.79 -25.33
C GLY A 666 31.55 27.83 -24.82
N SER A 667 31.01 28.99 -24.43
CA SER A 667 31.76 30.11 -23.87
C SER A 667 31.76 30.10 -22.32
N LEU A 668 32.65 30.91 -21.73
CA LEU A 668 32.76 31.02 -20.27
C LEU A 668 31.51 31.60 -19.60
N THR A 669 30.81 32.50 -20.30
CA THR A 669 29.68 33.30 -19.77
C THR A 669 28.34 32.97 -20.43
N GLY A 670 28.30 31.88 -21.19
CA GLY A 670 27.15 31.49 -22.00
C GLY A 670 26.88 32.49 -23.12
N ILE A 671 25.69 32.38 -23.70
CA ILE A 671 25.25 33.15 -24.87
C ILE A 671 25.75 34.61 -24.87
N SER A 672 26.43 35.01 -25.95
CA SER A 672 27.14 36.28 -26.03
C SER A 672 26.24 37.44 -26.49
N ILE A 673 26.53 38.65 -26.00
CA ILE A 673 25.86 39.88 -26.43
C ILE A 673 26.24 40.13 -27.89
N GLY A 674 25.25 40.12 -28.79
CA GLY A 674 25.44 40.14 -30.25
C GLY A 674 24.69 39.00 -30.95
N SER A 675 24.66 37.81 -30.34
CA SER A 675 23.75 36.72 -30.77
C SER A 675 22.32 36.93 -30.25
N VAL A 676 22.21 37.57 -29.09
CA VAL A 676 20.97 38.07 -28.49
C VAL A 676 21.18 39.49 -27.97
N THR A 677 20.09 40.23 -27.78
CA THR A 677 20.15 41.56 -27.15
C THR A 677 20.59 41.43 -25.68
N GLN A 678 21.12 42.53 -25.13
CA GLN A 678 21.51 42.57 -23.72
C GLN A 678 20.34 42.21 -22.79
N MET A 679 19.12 42.64 -23.12
CA MET A 679 17.96 42.29 -22.31
C MET A 679 17.53 40.83 -22.45
N GLN A 680 17.56 40.27 -23.66
CA GLN A 680 17.28 38.84 -23.85
C GLN A 680 18.29 37.96 -23.12
N LYS A 681 19.58 38.36 -23.08
CA LYS A 681 20.58 37.65 -22.27
C LYS A 681 20.17 37.63 -20.79
N ILE A 682 19.79 38.77 -20.22
CA ILE A 682 19.35 38.85 -18.82
C ILE A 682 18.13 37.96 -18.58
N TRP A 683 17.08 38.06 -19.42
CA TRP A 683 15.86 37.27 -19.24
C TRP A 683 16.11 35.77 -19.34
N ARG A 684 16.89 35.32 -20.33
CA ARG A 684 17.24 33.91 -20.51
C ARG A 684 18.11 33.38 -19.37
N SER A 685 19.06 34.17 -18.88
CA SER A 685 19.86 33.77 -17.71
C SER A 685 19.00 33.66 -16.44
N LEU A 686 18.01 34.54 -16.25
CA LEU A 686 17.08 34.44 -15.12
C LEU A 686 16.14 33.23 -15.26
N GLN A 687 15.62 32.98 -16.46
CA GLN A 687 14.82 31.79 -16.76
C GLN A 687 15.59 30.49 -16.50
N ALA A 688 16.89 30.44 -16.85
CA ALA A 688 17.75 29.29 -16.59
C ALA A 688 17.81 28.92 -15.08
N PHE A 689 17.65 29.89 -14.17
CA PHE A 689 17.51 29.58 -12.74
C PHE A 689 16.21 28.83 -12.44
N GLY A 690 15.11 29.18 -13.11
CA GLY A 690 13.85 28.44 -13.03
C GLY A 690 14.00 27.00 -13.52
N ASP A 691 14.64 26.80 -14.68
CA ASP A 691 14.87 25.45 -15.24
C ASP A 691 15.69 24.57 -14.30
N ILE A 692 16.77 25.13 -13.75
CA ILE A 692 17.59 24.44 -12.74
C ILE A 692 16.76 24.16 -11.48
N ALA A 693 15.95 25.12 -11.02
CA ALA A 693 15.12 24.94 -9.83
C ALA A 693 14.08 23.81 -10.01
N PHE A 694 13.48 23.70 -11.19
CA PHE A 694 12.53 22.64 -11.53
C PHE A 694 13.18 21.26 -11.45
N ALA A 695 14.42 21.14 -11.94
CA ALA A 695 15.17 19.88 -11.89
C ALA A 695 15.41 19.35 -10.47
N TYR A 696 15.35 20.20 -9.44
CA TYR A 696 15.51 19.82 -8.03
C TYR A 696 14.18 19.76 -7.24
N SER A 697 13.03 19.84 -7.92
CA SER A 697 11.71 19.90 -7.28
C SER A 697 11.19 18.52 -6.87
N TYR A 698 11.59 18.03 -5.68
CA TYR A 698 11.03 16.79 -5.07
C TYR A 698 10.57 16.98 -3.62
N SER A 699 10.76 18.16 -3.02
CA SER A 699 10.45 18.40 -1.61
C SER A 699 8.98 18.12 -1.25
N MET A 700 8.06 18.24 -2.23
CA MET A 700 6.63 17.97 -2.06
C MET A 700 6.28 16.51 -1.77
N ILE A 701 7.15 15.56 -2.13
CA ILE A 701 6.93 14.11 -1.90
C ILE A 701 7.88 13.55 -0.83
N LEU A 702 8.68 14.41 -0.19
CA LEU A 702 9.75 14.01 0.72
C LEU A 702 9.19 13.34 1.98
N ILE A 703 8.12 13.88 2.53
CA ILE A 703 7.49 13.38 3.77
C ILE A 703 6.85 12.01 3.51
N GLU A 704 6.21 11.84 2.36
CA GLU A 704 5.60 10.60 1.91
C GLU A 704 6.67 9.51 1.71
N ILE A 705 7.83 9.85 1.12
CA ILE A 705 8.97 8.93 1.03
C ILE A 705 9.52 8.60 2.43
N GLN A 706 9.65 9.60 3.30
CA GLN A 706 10.13 9.41 4.67
C GLN A 706 9.20 8.53 5.51
N ASP A 707 7.89 8.59 5.25
CA ASP A 707 6.90 7.72 5.88
C ASP A 707 7.06 6.25 5.45
N THR A 708 7.89 5.92 4.46
CA THR A 708 8.21 4.51 4.15
C THR A 708 9.33 3.94 5.02
N ILE A 709 10.02 4.76 5.83
CA ILE A 709 11.25 4.39 6.53
C ILE A 709 10.98 3.64 7.84
N LYS A 710 11.72 2.54 8.03
CA LYS A 710 11.66 1.66 9.21
C LYS A 710 12.05 2.35 10.52
N SER A 711 11.39 1.97 11.62
CA SER A 711 11.75 2.28 13.02
C SER A 711 11.97 0.97 13.82
N PRO A 712 12.84 0.88 14.88
CA PRO A 712 13.57 1.92 15.62
C PRO A 712 15.09 1.99 15.22
N PRO A 713 15.98 2.74 15.92
CA PRO A 713 16.97 3.68 15.37
C PRO A 713 17.97 3.18 14.31
N PRO A 714 18.53 4.08 13.47
CA PRO A 714 18.49 5.55 13.58
C PRO A 714 17.13 6.17 13.24
N SER A 715 16.84 7.37 13.79
CA SER A 715 15.58 8.09 13.55
C SER A 715 15.28 8.25 12.06
N GLU A 716 14.01 8.25 11.68
CA GLU A 716 13.56 8.35 10.30
C GLU A 716 14.14 9.61 9.63
N SER A 717 14.20 10.73 10.37
CA SER A 717 14.87 11.96 9.93
C SER A 717 16.36 11.74 9.62
N LYS A 718 17.09 10.98 10.44
CA LYS A 718 18.51 10.71 10.21
C LYS A 718 18.74 9.81 8.99
N VAL A 719 17.89 8.80 8.81
CA VAL A 719 17.90 7.95 7.60
C VAL A 719 17.59 8.81 6.37
N MET A 720 16.54 9.63 6.46
CA MET A 720 16.10 10.48 5.37
C MET A 720 17.13 11.53 4.99
N LYS A 721 17.77 12.21 5.95
CA LYS A 721 18.89 13.13 5.69
C LYS A 721 20.04 12.47 4.94
N LYS A 722 20.38 11.23 5.29
CA LYS A 722 21.40 10.46 4.57
C LYS A 722 20.93 10.07 3.17
N ALA A 723 19.67 9.67 3.01
CA ALA A 723 19.08 9.37 1.71
C ALA A 723 19.07 10.62 0.82
N THR A 724 18.64 11.77 1.35
CA THR A 724 18.67 13.08 0.70
C THR A 724 20.09 13.48 0.30
N LEU A 725 21.10 13.31 1.15
CA LEU A 725 22.50 13.60 0.81
C LEU A 725 22.97 12.75 -0.38
N ILE A 726 22.74 11.44 -0.34
CA ILE A 726 23.13 10.52 -1.42
C ILE A 726 22.37 10.87 -2.70
N SER A 727 21.06 11.06 -2.60
CA SER A 727 20.19 11.30 -3.75
C SER A 727 20.55 12.59 -4.45
N VAL A 728 20.61 13.71 -3.70
CA VAL A 728 20.99 15.02 -4.24
C VAL A 728 22.42 14.98 -4.79
N GLY A 729 23.36 14.28 -4.14
CA GLY A 729 24.71 14.10 -4.67
C GLY A 729 24.74 13.36 -6.01
N VAL A 730 24.02 12.24 -6.11
CA VAL A 730 23.93 11.42 -7.33
C VAL A 730 23.21 12.18 -8.44
N THR A 731 22.07 12.81 -8.17
CA THR A 731 21.35 13.58 -9.19
C THR A 731 22.13 14.82 -9.62
N THR A 732 22.79 15.54 -8.72
CA THR A 732 23.63 16.69 -9.11
C THR A 732 24.80 16.25 -9.98
N LEU A 733 25.48 15.15 -9.64
CA LEU A 733 26.53 14.60 -10.51
C LEU A 733 25.96 14.24 -11.89
N PHE A 734 24.83 13.55 -11.92
CA PHE A 734 24.20 13.12 -13.16
C PHE A 734 23.72 14.29 -14.02
N TYR A 735 23.16 15.31 -13.40
CA TYR A 735 22.70 16.55 -14.02
C TYR A 735 23.86 17.38 -14.55
N LEU A 736 24.96 17.49 -13.80
CA LEU A 736 26.18 18.12 -14.30
C LEU A 736 26.74 17.37 -15.49
N LEU A 737 26.75 16.02 -15.48
CA LEU A 737 27.16 15.24 -16.64
C LEU A 737 26.27 15.55 -17.86
N CYS A 738 24.95 15.41 -17.74
CA CYS A 738 24.04 15.63 -18.86
C CYS A 738 24.07 17.08 -19.37
N GLY A 739 24.04 18.06 -18.45
CA GLY A 739 24.06 19.48 -18.77
C GLY A 739 25.39 19.93 -19.38
N CYS A 740 26.52 19.61 -18.73
CA CYS A 740 27.84 20.02 -19.21
C CYS A 740 28.22 19.29 -20.49
N THR A 741 27.92 18.00 -20.62
CA THR A 741 28.18 17.28 -21.87
C THR A 741 27.30 17.82 -22.99
N GLY A 742 26.02 18.12 -22.73
CA GLY A 742 25.16 18.79 -23.70
C GLY A 742 25.70 20.15 -24.12
N TYR A 743 26.18 20.95 -23.17
CA TYR A 743 26.81 22.24 -23.47
C TYR A 743 28.13 22.10 -24.23
N ALA A 744 28.96 21.11 -23.89
CA ALA A 744 30.17 20.79 -24.64
C ALA A 744 29.87 20.35 -26.07
N ALA A 745 28.74 19.66 -26.30
CA ALA A 745 28.33 19.18 -27.61
C ALA A 745 27.75 20.30 -28.50
N PHE A 746 26.96 21.21 -27.93
CA PHE A 746 26.16 22.18 -28.69
C PHE A 746 26.53 23.65 -28.48
N GLY A 747 27.31 23.98 -27.46
CA GLY A 747 27.75 25.33 -27.13
C GLY A 747 26.61 26.26 -26.70
N ASP A 748 26.79 27.56 -26.90
CA ASP A 748 25.88 28.64 -26.46
C ASP A 748 24.46 28.53 -27.03
N LEU A 749 24.28 27.73 -28.08
CA LEU A 749 23.00 27.43 -28.74
C LEU A 749 22.47 26.03 -28.39
N ALA A 750 22.87 25.50 -27.22
CA ALA A 750 22.36 24.22 -26.73
C ALA A 750 20.82 24.18 -26.79
N PRO A 751 20.23 23.07 -27.27
CA PRO A 751 18.79 22.96 -27.47
C PRO A 751 18.05 22.91 -26.14
N GLY A 752 16.82 23.42 -26.11
CA GLY A 752 15.95 23.38 -24.93
C GLY A 752 15.60 21.98 -24.44
N ASN A 753 15.61 20.99 -25.34
CA ASN A 753 15.60 19.58 -25.00
C ASN A 753 16.88 18.94 -25.55
N LEU A 754 17.73 18.42 -24.66
CA LEU A 754 19.02 17.80 -25.00
C LEU A 754 18.93 16.85 -26.21
N LEU A 755 17.90 16.00 -26.25
CA LEU A 755 17.79 14.99 -27.31
C LEU A 755 17.46 15.58 -28.69
N THR A 756 16.83 16.74 -28.75
CA THR A 756 16.47 17.39 -30.02
C THR A 756 17.69 17.94 -30.77
N GLY A 757 18.82 18.13 -30.09
CA GLY A 757 20.06 18.59 -30.73
C GLY A 757 20.74 17.54 -31.61
N PHE A 758 20.42 16.25 -31.43
CA PHE A 758 21.05 15.15 -32.14
C PHE A 758 20.33 14.77 -33.44
N GLY A 759 19.43 15.61 -33.97
CA GLY A 759 18.43 15.25 -35.00
C GLY A 759 18.87 14.51 -36.27
N PHE A 760 20.17 14.36 -36.54
CA PHE A 760 20.75 13.63 -37.68
C PHE A 760 21.79 12.56 -37.27
N PHE A 761 21.76 12.13 -36.01
CA PHE A 761 22.79 11.26 -35.45
C PHE A 761 22.63 9.82 -35.93
N ASN A 762 23.73 9.21 -36.39
CA ASN A 762 23.79 7.78 -36.69
C ASN A 762 24.50 7.01 -35.56
N PRO A 763 23.89 5.95 -34.99
CA PRO A 763 22.63 5.33 -35.41
C PRO A 763 21.37 6.05 -34.89
N TYR A 764 20.46 6.38 -35.80
CA TYR A 764 19.22 7.13 -35.49
C TYR A 764 18.22 6.36 -34.64
N TRP A 765 18.22 5.03 -34.74
CA TRP A 765 17.37 4.18 -33.89
C TRP A 765 17.66 4.38 -32.40
N LEU A 766 18.88 4.77 -32.03
CA LEU A 766 19.23 5.03 -30.63
C LEU A 766 18.58 6.33 -30.13
N LEU A 767 18.51 7.35 -31.00
CA LEU A 767 17.79 8.59 -30.73
C LEU A 767 16.27 8.36 -30.64
N ASP A 768 15.73 7.49 -31.49
CA ASP A 768 14.31 7.12 -31.45
C ASP A 768 13.95 6.38 -30.15
N ILE A 769 14.79 5.44 -29.69
CA ILE A 769 14.61 4.75 -28.41
C ILE A 769 14.60 5.74 -27.25
N ALA A 770 15.52 6.71 -27.24
CA ALA A 770 15.58 7.70 -26.16
C ALA A 770 14.33 8.59 -26.13
N ASN A 771 13.84 9.06 -27.28
CA ASN A 771 12.61 9.83 -27.34
C ASN A 771 11.36 8.98 -27.01
N ALA A 772 11.32 7.72 -27.42
CA ALA A 772 10.24 6.81 -27.05
C ALA A 772 10.20 6.56 -25.53
N ALA A 773 11.37 6.41 -24.90
CA ALA A 773 11.48 6.28 -23.45
C ALA A 773 10.94 7.53 -22.72
N ILE A 774 11.19 8.74 -23.24
CA ILE A 774 10.58 9.97 -22.69
C ILE A 774 9.05 9.88 -22.77
N VAL A 775 8.49 9.53 -23.94
CA VAL A 775 7.03 9.46 -24.11
C VAL A 775 6.40 8.45 -23.15
N ILE A 776 6.96 7.23 -23.06
CA ILE A 776 6.47 6.17 -22.15
C ILE A 776 6.53 6.65 -20.70
N HIS A 777 7.64 7.29 -20.31
CA HIS A 777 7.77 7.83 -18.96
C HIS A 777 6.71 8.90 -18.69
N LEU A 778 6.53 9.86 -19.59
CA LEU A 778 5.65 11.00 -19.39
C LEU A 778 4.17 10.61 -19.36
N VAL A 779 3.74 9.56 -20.07
CA VAL A 779 2.37 9.01 -19.92
C VAL A 779 2.13 8.54 -18.49
N GLY A 780 3.06 7.74 -17.94
CA GLY A 780 2.96 7.26 -16.57
C GLY A 780 3.04 8.39 -15.54
N ALA A 781 3.99 9.31 -15.72
CA ALA A 781 4.20 10.44 -14.82
C ALA A 781 3.00 11.40 -14.84
N TYR A 782 2.39 11.66 -16.00
CA TYR A 782 1.19 12.50 -16.10
C TYR A 782 0.07 11.97 -15.23
N GLN A 783 -0.19 10.67 -15.27
CA GLN A 783 -1.21 10.05 -14.43
C GLN A 783 -0.87 10.20 -12.94
N VAL A 784 0.35 9.86 -12.51
CA VAL A 784 0.75 10.01 -11.10
C VAL A 784 0.59 11.45 -10.59
N TYR A 785 0.91 12.45 -11.43
CA TYR A 785 0.82 13.87 -11.05
C TYR A 785 -0.61 14.45 -11.10
N CYS A 786 -1.47 13.97 -12.00
CA CYS A 786 -2.82 14.50 -12.19
C CYS A 786 -3.87 13.84 -11.28
N GLN A 787 -3.65 12.62 -10.78
CA GLN A 787 -4.61 11.95 -9.90
C GLN A 787 -4.96 12.73 -8.62
N PRO A 788 -4.01 13.41 -7.92
CA PRO A 788 -4.37 14.27 -6.80
C PRO A 788 -5.34 15.41 -7.16
N LEU A 789 -5.21 15.99 -8.38
CA LEU A 789 -6.11 17.04 -8.88
C LEU A 789 -7.51 16.47 -9.17
N PHE A 790 -7.58 15.30 -9.82
CA PHE A 790 -8.84 14.61 -10.10
C PHE A 790 -9.57 14.25 -8.80
N ALA A 791 -8.85 13.63 -7.86
CA ALA A 791 -9.40 13.23 -6.58
C ALA A 791 -9.93 14.43 -5.77
N PHE A 792 -9.25 15.58 -5.81
CA PHE A 792 -9.71 16.79 -5.12
C PHE A 792 -11.08 17.27 -5.63
N ILE A 793 -11.23 17.39 -6.95
CA ILE A 793 -12.46 17.93 -7.56
C ILE A 793 -13.60 16.91 -7.50
N GLU A 794 -13.29 15.62 -7.67
CA GLU A 794 -14.28 14.54 -7.60
C GLU A 794 -14.85 14.39 -6.19
N LYS A 795 -13.99 14.38 -5.16
CA LYS A 795 -14.45 14.34 -3.77
C LYS A 795 -15.30 15.58 -3.45
N TRP A 796 -14.88 16.76 -3.89
CA TRP A 796 -15.65 17.98 -3.68
C TRP A 796 -17.02 17.94 -4.36
N ALA A 797 -17.09 17.47 -5.60
CA ALA A 797 -18.35 17.37 -6.35
C ALA A 797 -19.31 16.36 -5.71
N ILE A 798 -18.81 15.19 -5.29
CA ILE A 798 -19.60 14.15 -4.59
C ILE A 798 -20.14 14.68 -3.26
N GLN A 799 -19.33 15.42 -2.50
CA GLN A 799 -19.76 16.02 -1.23
C GLN A 799 -20.77 17.16 -1.44
N LYS A 800 -20.63 17.94 -2.51
CA LYS A 800 -21.49 19.11 -2.76
C LYS A 800 -22.84 18.73 -3.34
N TRP A 801 -22.90 17.68 -4.16
CA TRP A 801 -24.11 17.23 -4.86
C TRP A 801 -24.26 15.70 -4.81
N PRO A 802 -24.50 15.12 -3.62
CA PRO A 802 -24.59 13.67 -3.44
C PRO A 802 -25.76 13.04 -4.21
N ASP A 803 -26.88 13.76 -4.36
CA ASP A 803 -28.11 13.27 -5.00
C ASP A 803 -28.09 13.37 -6.54
N SER A 804 -27.03 13.91 -7.13
CA SER A 804 -26.95 14.07 -8.57
C SER A 804 -26.56 12.75 -9.24
N GLU A 805 -27.49 12.14 -10.00
CA GLU A 805 -27.19 10.94 -10.79
C GLU A 805 -26.00 11.16 -11.75
N PHE A 806 -25.77 12.39 -12.23
CA PHE A 806 -24.62 12.69 -13.08
C PHE A 806 -23.27 12.45 -12.38
N ILE A 807 -23.21 12.77 -11.07
CA ILE A 807 -21.99 12.73 -10.26
C ILE A 807 -21.81 11.38 -9.57
N SER A 808 -22.88 10.75 -9.10
CA SER A 808 -22.79 9.53 -8.28
C SER A 808 -23.00 8.23 -9.07
N ARG A 809 -23.66 8.25 -10.24
CA ARG A 809 -23.98 7.03 -10.99
C ARG A 809 -22.77 6.48 -11.74
N GLU A 810 -22.48 5.20 -11.53
CA GLU A 810 -21.52 4.44 -12.34
C GLU A 810 -22.25 3.65 -13.43
N ILE A 811 -21.83 3.82 -14.68
CA ILE A 811 -22.29 3.10 -15.86
C ILE A 811 -21.25 2.02 -16.17
N THR A 812 -21.67 0.76 -16.20
CA THR A 812 -20.78 -0.37 -16.47
C THR A 812 -20.80 -0.69 -17.98
N LEU A 813 -19.66 -0.54 -18.65
CA LEU A 813 -19.46 -0.90 -20.06
C LEU A 813 -18.34 -1.95 -20.14
N GLY A 814 -18.72 -3.23 -20.15
CA GLY A 814 -17.75 -4.34 -20.10
C GLY A 814 -16.96 -4.35 -18.77
N PRO A 815 -15.62 -4.49 -18.78
CA PRO A 815 -14.80 -4.45 -17.56
C PRO A 815 -14.61 -3.03 -17.01
N PHE A 816 -15.08 -1.98 -17.69
CA PHE A 816 -14.87 -0.59 -17.29
C PHE A 816 -16.09 -0.02 -16.56
N LYS A 817 -15.86 0.52 -15.36
CA LYS A 817 -16.82 1.34 -14.61
C LYS A 817 -16.62 2.80 -15.00
N LEU A 818 -17.54 3.36 -15.76
CA LEU A 818 -17.49 4.75 -16.21
C LEU A 818 -18.48 5.59 -15.42
N ASN A 819 -18.01 6.66 -14.80
CA ASN A 819 -18.90 7.66 -14.21
C ASN A 819 -18.93 8.88 -15.14
N LEU A 820 -20.14 9.37 -15.45
CA LEU A 820 -20.29 10.40 -16.48
C LEU A 820 -19.63 11.71 -16.06
N PHE A 821 -19.72 12.10 -14.79
CA PHE A 821 -18.99 13.26 -14.26
C PHE A 821 -17.47 13.09 -14.34
N ARG A 822 -16.91 11.97 -13.87
CA ARG A 822 -15.45 11.69 -13.96
C ARG A 822 -14.98 11.71 -15.40
N LEU A 823 -15.71 11.06 -16.30
CA LEU A 823 -15.41 11.04 -17.72
C LEU A 823 -15.37 12.46 -18.30
N ILE A 824 -16.42 13.26 -18.06
CA ILE A 824 -16.53 14.61 -18.60
C ILE A 824 -15.49 15.54 -17.97
N TRP A 825 -15.37 15.57 -16.65
CA TRP A 825 -14.45 16.47 -15.96
C TRP A 825 -12.98 16.15 -16.27
N ARG A 826 -12.56 14.88 -16.17
CA ARG A 826 -11.18 14.48 -16.51
C ARG A 826 -10.87 14.78 -17.97
N SER A 827 -11.82 14.53 -18.89
CA SER A 827 -11.64 14.88 -20.31
C SER A 827 -11.53 16.39 -20.51
N ILE A 828 -12.37 17.19 -19.86
CA ILE A 828 -12.29 18.66 -19.92
C ILE A 828 -10.94 19.14 -19.39
N PHE A 829 -10.46 18.59 -18.28
CA PHE A 829 -9.15 18.93 -17.73
C PHE A 829 -8.03 18.66 -18.74
N VAL A 830 -7.98 17.45 -19.31
CA VAL A 830 -6.95 17.06 -20.29
C VAL A 830 -7.04 17.92 -21.55
N VAL A 831 -8.25 18.22 -22.04
CA VAL A 831 -8.47 19.13 -23.18
C VAL A 831 -7.95 20.52 -22.87
N ILE A 832 -8.26 21.08 -21.68
CA ILE A 832 -7.78 22.40 -21.28
C ILE A 832 -6.25 22.43 -21.22
N THR A 833 -5.61 21.46 -20.56
CA THR A 833 -4.14 21.42 -20.49
C THR A 833 -3.53 21.27 -21.88
N THR A 834 -4.14 20.48 -22.76
CA THR A 834 -3.67 20.29 -24.15
C THR A 834 -3.79 21.58 -24.96
N VAL A 835 -4.93 22.28 -24.87
CA VAL A 835 -5.13 23.56 -25.57
C VAL A 835 -4.14 24.61 -25.05
N ILE A 836 -3.91 24.68 -23.74
CA ILE A 836 -2.91 25.59 -23.17
C ILE A 836 -1.51 25.23 -23.69
N SER A 837 -1.14 23.94 -23.75
CA SER A 837 0.12 23.49 -24.35
C SER A 837 0.26 23.89 -25.83
N MET A 838 -0.83 23.85 -26.61
CA MET A 838 -0.84 24.28 -28.02
C MET A 838 -0.68 25.80 -28.18
N LEU A 839 -1.26 26.58 -27.26
CA LEU A 839 -1.14 28.03 -27.23
C LEU A 839 0.24 28.49 -26.74
N LEU A 840 0.87 27.71 -25.85
CA LEU A 840 2.14 28.01 -25.20
C LEU A 840 3.12 26.82 -25.30
N PRO A 841 3.58 26.43 -26.50
CA PRO A 841 4.43 25.25 -26.70
C PRO A 841 5.92 25.52 -26.34
N PHE A 842 6.17 26.44 -25.42
CA PHE A 842 7.51 26.92 -25.06
C PHE A 842 8.05 26.13 -23.87
N PHE A 843 8.66 24.98 -24.15
CA PHE A 843 9.07 24.01 -23.13
C PHE A 843 9.87 24.64 -21.97
N ASN A 844 10.94 25.37 -22.27
CA ASN A 844 11.79 25.99 -21.25
C ASN A 844 11.09 27.14 -20.51
N ASP A 845 10.21 27.90 -21.16
CA ASP A 845 9.51 28.99 -20.48
C ASP A 845 8.53 28.43 -19.44
N VAL A 846 7.83 27.36 -19.81
CA VAL A 846 6.89 26.66 -18.93
C VAL A 846 7.65 26.00 -17.77
N VAL A 847 8.73 25.26 -18.07
CA VAL A 847 9.57 24.62 -17.05
C VAL A 847 10.19 25.64 -16.11
N GLY A 848 10.73 26.74 -16.64
CA GLY A 848 11.32 27.82 -15.86
C GLY A 848 10.31 28.48 -14.92
N LEU A 849 9.08 28.71 -15.39
CA LEU A 849 8.00 29.25 -14.58
C LEU A 849 7.57 28.27 -13.49
N LEU A 850 7.48 26.97 -13.77
CA LEU A 850 7.14 25.94 -12.79
C LEU A 850 8.21 25.82 -11.70
N GLY A 851 9.48 25.81 -12.11
CA GLY A 851 10.60 25.83 -11.20
C GLY A 851 10.56 27.03 -10.27
N ALA A 852 10.29 28.22 -10.81
CA ALA A 852 10.10 29.41 -9.99
C ALA A 852 8.91 29.26 -9.03
N LEU A 853 7.71 28.97 -9.51
CA LEU A 853 6.50 28.89 -8.69
C LEU A 853 6.58 27.81 -7.60
N GLY A 854 7.31 26.72 -7.83
CA GLY A 854 7.48 25.64 -6.86
C GLY A 854 8.61 25.88 -5.86
N PHE A 855 9.75 26.41 -6.30
CA PHE A 855 11.00 26.37 -5.53
C PHE A 855 10.95 27.17 -4.24
N TRP A 856 10.69 28.49 -4.28
CA TRP A 856 10.64 29.24 -3.03
C TRP A 856 9.55 28.75 -2.08
N PRO A 857 8.26 28.64 -2.47
CA PRO A 857 7.23 28.31 -1.49
C PRO A 857 7.35 26.88 -0.95
N LEU A 858 7.54 25.88 -1.83
CA LEU A 858 7.44 24.46 -1.46
C LEU A 858 8.79 23.82 -1.10
N THR A 859 9.89 24.24 -1.73
CA THR A 859 11.24 23.72 -1.41
C THR A 859 11.90 24.52 -0.28
N VAL A 860 11.64 25.82 -0.14
CA VAL A 860 12.39 26.68 0.79
C VAL A 860 11.54 27.19 1.97
N TYR A 861 10.48 27.94 1.68
CA TYR A 861 9.71 28.70 2.67
C TYR A 861 9.01 27.80 3.69
N PHE A 862 8.12 26.90 3.24
CA PHE A 862 7.39 26.03 4.15
C PHE A 862 8.32 25.12 4.98
N PRO A 863 9.37 24.49 4.42
CA PRO A 863 10.34 23.73 5.20
C PRO A 863 11.05 24.56 6.28
N ILE A 864 11.47 25.79 5.96
CA ILE A 864 12.14 26.67 6.92
C ILE A 864 11.18 27.10 8.04
N GLU A 865 9.96 27.52 7.70
CA GLU A 865 8.97 27.97 8.69
C GLU A 865 8.53 26.83 9.61
N MET A 866 8.27 25.63 9.05
CA MET A 866 7.98 24.44 9.86
C MET A 866 9.14 24.10 10.79
N TYR A 867 10.38 24.19 10.32
CA TYR A 867 11.56 23.92 11.13
C TYR A 867 11.76 24.93 12.27
N ILE A 868 11.50 26.23 12.02
CA ILE A 868 11.56 27.26 13.06
C ILE A 868 10.59 26.94 14.19
N VAL A 869 9.37 26.53 13.85
CA VAL A 869 8.36 26.11 14.85
C VAL A 869 8.78 24.82 15.55
N GLN A 870 9.21 23.81 14.79
CA GLN A 870 9.58 22.49 15.31
C GLN A 870 10.77 22.52 16.27
N LYS A 871 11.81 23.31 15.95
CA LYS A 871 12.99 23.49 16.83
C LYS A 871 12.86 24.63 17.82
N LYS A 872 11.71 25.32 17.88
CA LYS A 872 11.49 26.51 18.72
C LYS A 872 12.64 27.51 18.59
N VAL A 873 13.06 27.79 17.35
CA VAL A 873 14.19 28.70 17.10
C VAL A 873 13.80 30.10 17.55
N GLU A 874 14.56 30.67 18.48
CA GLU A 874 14.28 32.00 19.03
C GLU A 874 14.37 33.07 17.92
N LYS A 875 13.36 33.94 17.87
CA LYS A 875 13.33 35.06 16.93
C LYS A 875 14.55 35.94 17.15
N TRP A 876 15.15 36.42 16.06
CA TRP A 876 16.38 37.24 16.06
C TRP A 876 17.66 36.56 16.53
N SER A 877 17.62 35.27 16.88
CA SER A 877 18.87 34.49 17.01
C SER A 877 19.63 34.45 15.68
N THR A 878 20.95 34.29 15.72
CA THR A 878 21.78 34.17 14.50
C THR A 878 21.24 33.11 13.54
N LYS A 879 20.79 31.98 14.08
CA LYS A 879 20.19 30.90 13.29
C LYS A 879 18.88 31.32 12.62
N TRP A 880 17.99 32.00 13.35
CA TRP A 880 16.75 32.52 12.79
C TRP A 880 17.02 33.53 11.67
N VAL A 881 17.95 34.47 11.90
CA VAL A 881 18.33 35.48 10.90
C VAL A 881 18.92 34.82 9.65
N CYS A 882 19.82 33.85 9.79
CA CYS A 882 20.35 33.11 8.64
C CYS A 882 19.28 32.37 7.85
N LEU A 883 18.32 31.71 8.52
CA LEU A 883 17.21 31.02 7.86
C LEU A 883 16.29 31.99 7.10
N GLN A 884 16.00 33.16 7.68
CA GLN A 884 15.20 34.19 7.02
C GLN A 884 15.95 34.83 5.84
N ILE A 885 17.25 35.11 5.99
CA ILE A 885 18.08 35.60 4.87
C ILE A 885 18.10 34.59 3.72
N LEU A 886 18.28 33.31 4.01
CA LEU A 886 18.23 32.25 2.98
C LEU A 886 16.87 32.24 2.27
N SER A 887 15.77 32.25 3.03
CA SER A 887 14.42 32.28 2.48
C SER A 887 14.17 33.50 1.59
N LEU A 888 14.56 34.70 2.04
CA LEU A 888 14.40 35.94 1.28
C LEU A 888 15.30 36.00 0.04
N ALA A 889 16.52 35.48 0.11
CA ALA A 889 17.40 35.38 -1.05
C ALA A 889 16.79 34.44 -2.13
N CYS A 890 16.30 33.27 -1.71
CA CYS A 890 15.60 32.35 -2.61
C CYS A 890 14.31 32.93 -3.18
N LEU A 891 13.58 33.76 -2.41
CA LEU A 891 12.42 34.50 -2.90
C LEU A 891 12.82 35.45 -4.04
N GLY A 892 13.88 36.24 -3.83
CA GLY A 892 14.39 37.16 -4.86
C GLY A 892 14.80 36.44 -6.14
N ILE A 893 15.54 35.33 -6.03
CA ILE A 893 15.92 34.48 -7.17
C ILE A 893 14.69 33.95 -7.90
N THR A 894 13.71 33.48 -7.14
CA THR A 894 12.47 32.90 -7.68
C THR A 894 11.62 33.95 -8.42
N ILE A 895 11.47 35.14 -7.86
CA ILE A 895 10.75 36.26 -8.52
C ILE A 895 11.47 36.63 -9.83
N ALA A 896 12.79 36.72 -9.80
CA ALA A 896 13.58 37.01 -10.99
C ALA A 896 13.45 35.91 -12.06
N ALA A 897 13.48 34.64 -11.66
CA ALA A 897 13.28 33.50 -12.55
C ALA A 897 11.87 33.47 -13.18
N ALA A 898 10.84 33.79 -12.40
CA ALA A 898 9.47 33.90 -12.90
C ALA A 898 9.36 35.05 -13.92
N ALA A 899 9.95 36.20 -13.62
CA ALA A 899 9.99 37.34 -14.54
C ALA A 899 10.73 37.02 -15.84
N GLY A 900 11.86 36.31 -15.76
CA GLY A 900 12.60 35.83 -16.94
C GLY A 900 11.77 34.89 -17.81
N SER A 901 11.08 33.93 -17.17
CA SER A 901 10.22 32.96 -17.87
C SER A 901 9.01 33.63 -18.53
N ILE A 902 8.35 34.55 -17.84
CA ILE A 902 7.23 35.34 -18.40
C ILE A 902 7.70 36.21 -19.57
N ALA A 903 8.87 36.84 -19.46
CA ALA A 903 9.46 37.62 -20.54
C ALA A 903 9.79 36.73 -21.76
N GLY A 904 10.25 35.49 -21.52
CA GLY A 904 10.42 34.44 -22.54
C GLY A 904 9.10 34.19 -23.28
N VAL A 905 8.03 33.83 -22.54
CA VAL A 905 6.70 33.58 -23.11
C VAL A 905 6.22 34.75 -23.97
N ILE A 906 6.32 35.98 -23.45
CA ILE A 906 5.87 37.18 -24.18
C ILE A 906 6.66 37.36 -25.48
N THR A 907 7.97 37.09 -25.46
CA THR A 907 8.84 37.21 -26.65
C THR A 907 8.48 36.15 -27.68
N ASP A 908 8.31 34.90 -27.26
CA ASP A 908 8.03 33.79 -28.17
C ASP A 908 6.61 33.89 -28.77
N LEU A 909 5.64 34.41 -28.00
CA LEU A 909 4.29 34.71 -28.49
C LEU A 909 4.23 35.77 -29.61
N GLN A 910 5.22 36.65 -29.73
CA GLN A 910 5.26 37.64 -30.82
C GLN A 910 5.52 36.98 -32.18
N VAL A 911 6.18 35.82 -32.19
CA VAL A 911 6.60 35.12 -33.41
C VAL A 911 5.73 33.88 -33.67
N TYR A 912 5.21 33.28 -32.60
CA TYR A 912 4.41 32.07 -32.70
C TYR A 912 2.97 32.34 -33.17
N LYS A 913 2.50 31.53 -34.13
CA LYS A 913 1.10 31.49 -34.57
C LYS A 913 0.52 30.11 -34.21
N PRO A 914 -0.43 30.03 -33.26
CA PRO A 914 -0.94 28.75 -32.78
C PRO A 914 -1.83 28.00 -33.78
N PHE A 915 -2.41 28.70 -34.77
CA PHE A 915 -3.31 28.16 -35.78
C PHE A 915 -2.97 28.68 -37.18
#